data_AF-A0A653J7R3-F1
#
_entry.id   AF-A0A653J7R3-F1
#
_cell.length_a   1.000
_cell.length_b   1.000
_cell.length_c   1.000
_cell.angle_alpha   90.00
_cell.angle_beta   90.00
_cell.angle_gamma   90.00
#
_symmetry.space_group_name_H-M   'P 1'
#
loop_
_entity.id
_entity.type
_entity.pdbx_description
1 polymer ?
#
loop_
_entity_poly.entity_id
_entity_poly.type
_entity_poly.pdbx_seq_one_letter_code
_entity_poly.pdbx_strand_id
1 'polypeptide(L)'
;MDYAASRLTGPRPPSRLCRFVNYFSASSFCPSLCSCQPVFPWKASKFGKRYRSLAIVVCLGALFGVLGAGDPLEDAFHVARNKLRMHQASGQVVLIGVDERSVAEVGTATWSERDLTRLLSAVRKVNPRRVHFDLDPTNSASLPQDGLLAKEMRRLGSRLSLSTRFAIDPATGQRSESSPLTNLARDAPLVNVNTKIGWDNVVRQQPFAVRSHGRAVLSLPAYLAGSTRFDTEAVFPIDYAIDLRSIPVLSASDVINGRFKAAQLAGKDVVVSRTDVDARRYNAPGYSVVPAILIQIVAAETLISGSPIDLGWVAAFILAAVLAYGVLQSSTRASAGVTTALGVVALLTIPLWLESVQVHLVVIPSIVVLLGAGCARAWAEWRNHLHRRGNTNPVSGLPNLLALLEIGTVAQGILVSLRIQNRSQIRASLEDQREKELVEQVVNRLRFGANGSPVYQADDGTFVWMSQAPEGELQQQLDGLYALFRSPAVVGARLLDVQVAFGYDVDEGRPLSQRIAGTLAAADEAAREGLRWKCFDPASLDDAEWTLSLLSRLDQALEAGQLWVAYQPKLDCITGVTVGAEALVRWTHPEKGNIFPDQFIGAAERSGRIAELTRFVLDDAVSTASHINGLGRKFSVAVNLSATLLAGDAIISMVRDTIHKYRFAPDLLVLEITETSTLRSGAEAEEVLRDLSQMGVQLSIDDYGTGFSTLEYLKRVPASEIKIDRTFISMLHRSQSDRIMVNSTIQLAHSLGRKVVAEGVENAEILDELIWMGCDMVQGYHTARPMPKWALHSFLELNGTDNRSEALG
;
A
#
# COMPACT_ATOMS: atom_id res chain seq x y z
N MET A 1 0.36 55.33 -8.38
CA MET A 1 -0.86 56.10 -8.70
C MET A 1 -1.73 55.21 -9.55
N ASP A 2 -2.81 54.74 -8.95
CA ASP A 2 -3.90 53.97 -9.55
C ASP A 2 -4.51 54.66 -10.77
N TYR A 3 -4.97 53.89 -11.75
CA TYR A 3 -6.33 54.06 -12.28
C TYR A 3 -6.80 52.80 -13.02
N ALA A 4 -8.08 52.53 -12.86
CA ALA A 4 -8.78 51.29 -13.10
C ALA A 4 -9.23 51.06 -14.56
N ALA A 5 -9.46 49.77 -14.83
CA ALA A 5 -10.44 49.14 -15.71
C ALA A 5 -11.32 50.00 -16.65
N SER A 6 -11.31 49.65 -17.94
CA SER A 6 -12.54 49.58 -18.74
C SER A 6 -12.49 48.43 -19.75
N ARG A 7 -13.58 47.67 -19.78
CA ARG A 7 -13.84 46.51 -20.64
C ARG A 7 -14.22 47.00 -22.03
N LEU A 8 -13.65 46.40 -23.08
CA LEU A 8 -14.28 46.34 -24.40
C LEU A 8 -14.24 44.90 -24.91
N THR A 9 -15.40 44.27 -24.78
CA THR A 9 -15.77 42.97 -25.35
C THR A 9 -15.99 43.11 -26.86
N GLY A 10 -15.22 42.39 -27.67
CA GLY A 10 -15.48 42.12 -29.09
C GLY A 10 -15.60 40.61 -29.32
N PRO A 11 -16.40 40.14 -30.29
CA PRO A 11 -16.87 38.76 -30.34
C PRO A 11 -15.78 37.78 -30.83
N ARG A 12 -15.65 36.65 -30.13
CA ARG A 12 -14.88 35.48 -30.56
C ARG A 12 -15.67 34.71 -31.65
N PRO A 13 -15.03 34.17 -32.69
CA PRO A 13 -15.71 33.36 -33.71
C PRO A 13 -16.14 32.00 -33.12
N PRO A 14 -17.17 31.34 -33.69
CA PRO A 14 -17.79 30.17 -33.07
C PRO A 14 -16.86 28.95 -33.18
N SER A 15 -16.46 28.42 -32.03
CA SER A 15 -15.92 27.06 -31.90
C SER A 15 -16.97 26.05 -32.36
N ARG A 16 -16.53 24.94 -32.97
CA ARG A 16 -17.31 23.77 -33.43
C ARG A 16 -18.04 22.99 -32.31
N LEU A 17 -18.61 23.67 -31.33
CA LEU A 17 -19.30 23.11 -30.16
C LEU A 17 -20.83 23.32 -30.19
N CYS A 18 -21.37 24.10 -31.13
CA CYS A 18 -22.82 24.31 -31.26
C CYS A 18 -23.40 23.54 -32.44
N ARG A 19 -23.44 22.21 -32.36
CA ARG A 19 -24.38 21.40 -33.15
C ARG A 19 -24.63 20.01 -32.57
N PHE A 20 -24.69 19.85 -31.25
CA PHE A 20 -25.15 18.60 -30.61
C PHE A 20 -25.59 18.81 -29.15
N VAL A 21 -26.33 19.88 -28.86
CA VAL A 21 -27.03 20.04 -27.58
C VAL A 21 -28.37 20.69 -27.86
N ASN A 22 -29.37 19.88 -28.18
CA ASN A 22 -30.79 20.24 -28.11
C ASN A 22 -31.62 18.98 -28.16
N TYR A 23 -31.60 18.23 -27.05
CA TYR A 23 -32.73 17.47 -26.53
C TYR A 23 -32.42 17.23 -25.05
N PHE A 24 -33.38 17.54 -24.18
CA PHE A 24 -33.35 17.48 -22.70
C PHE A 24 -32.93 18.75 -21.93
N SER A 25 -33.88 19.67 -21.81
CA SER A 25 -34.32 20.23 -20.51
C SER A 25 -35.87 20.24 -20.55
N ALA A 26 -36.65 20.04 -19.49
CA ALA A 26 -36.44 20.41 -18.10
C ALA A 26 -37.30 19.57 -17.12
N SER A 27 -36.75 19.39 -15.90
CA SER A 27 -37.34 19.43 -14.55
C SER A 27 -38.81 19.02 -14.30
N SER A 28 -39.02 18.13 -13.30
CA SER A 28 -39.93 18.34 -12.15
C SER A 28 -39.89 17.19 -11.11
N PHE A 29 -39.68 17.54 -9.83
CA PHE A 29 -40.16 16.91 -8.58
C PHE A 29 -39.78 15.47 -8.17
N CYS A 30 -38.96 15.35 -7.11
CA CYS A 30 -39.32 14.86 -5.74
C CYS A 30 -38.12 14.17 -5.02
N PRO A 31 -37.80 14.50 -3.75
CA PRO A 31 -36.73 13.85 -2.98
C PRO A 31 -37.32 12.85 -1.96
N SER A 32 -37.37 11.58 -2.31
CA SER A 32 -37.56 10.48 -1.34
C SER A 32 -37.24 9.16 -2.01
N LEU A 33 -36.14 8.52 -1.60
CA LEU A 33 -35.91 7.07 -1.59
C LEU A 33 -34.43 6.80 -1.22
N CYS A 34 -34.12 7.02 0.05
CA CYS A 34 -33.04 6.31 0.74
C CYS A 34 -33.51 4.87 0.98
N SER A 35 -33.40 3.98 -0.03
CA SER A 35 -33.47 2.51 0.11
C SER A 35 -33.62 1.81 -1.25
N CYS A 36 -32.56 1.81 -2.07
CA CYS A 36 -32.46 0.85 -3.17
C CYS A 36 -30.98 0.64 -3.50
N GLN A 37 -30.38 -0.39 -2.89
CA GLN A 37 -29.14 -0.97 -3.40
C GLN A 37 -29.39 -1.51 -4.81
N PRO A 38 -28.59 -1.18 -5.83
CA PRO A 38 -28.67 -1.89 -7.09
C PRO A 38 -28.02 -3.26 -6.90
N VAL A 39 -28.86 -4.29 -6.79
CA VAL A 39 -28.48 -5.69 -6.96
C VAL A 39 -28.03 -5.89 -8.41
N PHE A 40 -26.73 -5.75 -8.66
CA PHE A 40 -26.09 -6.25 -9.88
C PHE A 40 -25.09 -7.35 -9.47
N PRO A 41 -25.38 -8.63 -9.71
CA PRO A 41 -24.47 -9.72 -9.37
C PRO A 41 -23.44 -9.88 -10.49
N TRP A 42 -22.56 -8.91 -10.68
CA TRP A 42 -21.33 -9.15 -11.44
C TRP A 42 -20.28 -9.69 -10.48
N LYS A 43 -20.20 -11.01 -10.34
CA LYS A 43 -18.94 -11.68 -9.96
C LYS A 43 -17.86 -11.07 -10.85
N ALA A 44 -16.99 -10.24 -10.27
CA ALA A 44 -15.93 -9.54 -10.98
C ALA A 44 -14.87 -10.55 -11.44
N SER A 45 -15.19 -11.29 -12.50
CA SER A 45 -14.25 -12.16 -13.19
C SER A 45 -13.06 -11.34 -13.66
N LYS A 46 -11.86 -11.94 -13.68
CA LYS A 46 -10.65 -11.31 -14.23
C LYS A 46 -10.88 -10.72 -15.63
N PHE A 47 -11.84 -11.27 -16.38
CA PHE A 47 -12.31 -10.76 -17.68
C PHE A 47 -12.86 -9.33 -17.58
N GLY A 48 -13.76 -9.02 -16.64
CA GLY A 48 -14.41 -7.69 -16.57
C GLY A 48 -13.45 -6.52 -16.31
N LYS A 49 -12.34 -6.75 -15.59
CA LYS A 49 -11.36 -5.69 -15.27
C LYS A 49 -10.55 -5.26 -16.50
N ARG A 50 -10.21 -6.18 -17.40
CA ARG A 50 -9.38 -5.90 -18.59
C ARG A 50 -10.14 -5.08 -19.65
N TYR A 51 -11.42 -5.40 -19.88
CA TYR A 51 -12.26 -4.63 -20.80
C TYR A 51 -12.54 -3.21 -20.30
N ARG A 52 -12.67 -3.01 -18.98
CA ARG A 52 -12.79 -1.67 -18.40
C ARG A 52 -11.55 -0.83 -18.64
N SER A 53 -10.35 -1.39 -18.43
CA SER A 53 -9.09 -0.68 -18.74
C SER A 53 -8.97 -0.35 -20.22
N LEU A 54 -9.33 -1.28 -21.11
CA LEU A 54 -9.33 -1.03 -22.55
C LEU A 54 -10.29 0.11 -22.92
N ALA A 55 -11.53 0.05 -22.43
CA ALA A 55 -12.54 1.08 -22.72
C ALA A 55 -12.07 2.47 -22.27
N ILE A 56 -11.50 2.58 -21.06
CA ILE A 56 -10.96 3.84 -20.55
C ILE A 56 -9.85 4.37 -21.46
N VAL A 57 -8.86 3.54 -21.80
CA VAL A 57 -7.71 3.96 -22.60
C VAL A 57 -8.13 4.36 -24.02
N VAL A 58 -9.04 3.61 -24.65
CA VAL A 58 -9.58 3.93 -25.97
C VAL A 58 -10.44 5.20 -25.93
N CYS A 59 -11.32 5.36 -24.95
CA CYS A 59 -12.12 6.58 -24.80
C CYS A 59 -11.25 7.82 -24.58
N LEU A 60 -10.22 7.72 -23.73
CA LEU A 60 -9.27 8.82 -23.49
C LEU A 60 -8.49 9.15 -24.75
N GLY A 61 -7.98 8.14 -25.47
CA GLY A 61 -7.26 8.35 -26.73
C GLY A 61 -8.15 8.96 -27.83
N ALA A 62 -9.40 8.53 -27.94
CA ALA A 62 -10.36 9.08 -28.90
C ALA A 62 -10.71 10.52 -28.55
N LEU A 63 -10.94 10.83 -27.27
CA LEU A 63 -11.15 12.21 -26.80
C LEU A 63 -9.92 13.08 -27.11
N PHE A 64 -8.72 12.56 -26.87
CA PHE A 64 -7.47 13.24 -27.15
C PHE A 64 -7.30 13.57 -28.65
N GLY A 65 -7.67 12.63 -29.53
CA GLY A 65 -7.67 12.84 -30.99
C GLY A 65 -8.75 13.82 -31.47
N VAL A 66 -9.98 13.73 -30.95
CA VAL A 66 -11.08 14.63 -31.34
C VAL A 66 -10.83 16.08 -30.90
N LEU A 67 -10.23 16.27 -29.73
CA LEU A 67 -9.91 17.60 -29.21
C LEU A 67 -8.70 18.24 -29.90
N GLY A 68 -7.91 17.49 -30.68
CA GLY A 68 -6.65 18.00 -31.26
C GLY A 68 -5.60 18.32 -30.19
N ALA A 69 -5.71 17.74 -28.99
CA ALA A 69 -4.79 18.01 -27.89
C ALA A 69 -3.34 17.57 -28.21
N GLY A 70 -3.20 16.64 -29.15
CA GLY A 70 -1.92 16.15 -29.66
C GLY A 70 -1.33 16.93 -30.83
N ASP A 71 -2.05 17.90 -31.41
CA ASP A 71 -1.64 18.56 -32.65
C ASP A 71 -0.23 19.19 -32.58
N PRO A 72 0.18 19.87 -31.48
CA PRO A 72 1.55 20.42 -31.40
C PRO A 72 2.64 19.35 -31.42
N LEU A 73 2.39 18.18 -30.83
CA LEU A 73 3.33 17.05 -30.86
C LEU A 73 3.35 16.39 -32.23
N GLU A 74 2.19 16.25 -32.87
CA GLU A 74 2.08 15.72 -34.23
C GLU A 74 2.81 16.63 -35.22
N ASP A 75 2.68 17.96 -35.08
CA ASP A 75 3.39 18.93 -35.90
C ASP A 75 4.90 18.85 -35.73
N ALA A 76 5.39 18.79 -34.48
CA ALA A 76 6.81 18.60 -34.21
C ALA A 76 7.33 17.30 -34.86
N PHE A 77 6.52 16.25 -34.82
CA PHE A 77 6.84 14.97 -35.42
C PHE A 77 6.86 15.02 -36.96
N HIS A 78 5.87 15.67 -37.58
CA HIS A 78 5.86 15.93 -39.03
C HIS A 78 7.07 16.76 -39.47
N VAL A 79 7.43 17.82 -38.73
CA VAL A 79 8.62 18.63 -39.04
C VAL A 79 9.90 17.79 -38.97
N ALA A 80 10.03 16.93 -37.98
CA ALA A 80 11.17 16.01 -37.87
C ALA A 80 11.24 15.05 -39.07
N ARG A 81 10.11 14.45 -39.46
CA ARG A 81 10.02 13.55 -40.61
C ARG A 81 10.32 14.27 -41.94
N ASN A 82 9.82 15.49 -42.12
CA ASN A 82 10.08 16.30 -43.30
C ASN A 82 11.58 16.64 -43.44
N LYS A 83 12.27 16.93 -42.33
CA LYS A 83 13.72 17.15 -42.35
C LYS A 83 14.50 15.91 -42.78
N LEU A 84 14.07 14.72 -42.37
CA LEU A 84 14.69 13.45 -42.78
C LEU A 84 14.44 13.14 -44.26
N ARG A 85 13.34 13.63 -44.82
CA ARG A 85 12.92 13.44 -46.21
C ARG A 85 13.30 14.58 -47.14
N MET A 86 14.09 15.56 -46.67
CA MET A 86 14.26 16.83 -47.38
C MET A 86 14.83 16.63 -48.79
N HIS A 87 14.18 17.21 -49.81
CA HIS A 87 14.61 17.15 -51.20
C HIS A 87 14.37 18.48 -51.93
N GLN A 88 15.00 18.65 -53.10
CA GLN A 88 14.86 19.87 -53.91
C GLN A 88 13.52 19.88 -54.67
N ALA A 89 13.02 21.09 -54.95
CA ALA A 89 11.88 21.31 -55.85
C ALA A 89 12.24 20.89 -57.30
N SER A 90 11.24 20.54 -58.12
CA SER A 90 11.49 20.09 -59.50
C SER A 90 12.08 21.19 -60.39
N GLY A 91 11.90 22.45 -60.00
CA GLY A 91 12.30 23.62 -60.78
C GLY A 91 11.43 23.85 -62.02
N GLN A 92 10.27 23.19 -62.12
CA GLN A 92 9.26 23.41 -63.17
C GLN A 92 8.49 24.72 -62.96
N VAL A 93 8.29 25.11 -61.70
CA VAL A 93 7.68 26.39 -61.32
C VAL A 93 8.77 27.39 -60.95
N VAL A 94 8.73 28.59 -61.53
CA VAL A 94 9.70 29.66 -61.29
C VAL A 94 8.97 30.91 -60.82
N LEU A 95 9.44 31.48 -59.71
CA LEU A 95 8.89 32.71 -59.15
C LEU A 95 9.67 33.92 -59.69
N ILE A 96 8.96 34.86 -60.29
CA ILE A 96 9.45 36.22 -60.51
C ILE A 96 8.88 37.07 -59.38
N GLY A 97 9.74 37.35 -58.40
CA GLY A 97 9.39 38.11 -57.21
C GLY A 97 9.58 39.60 -57.42
N VAL A 98 8.55 40.38 -57.09
CA VAL A 98 8.73 41.80 -56.79
C VAL A 98 9.31 41.88 -55.38
N ASP A 99 10.64 41.91 -55.29
CA ASP A 99 11.44 41.99 -54.07
C ASP A 99 11.79 43.45 -53.72
N GLU A 100 12.41 43.66 -52.56
CA GLU A 100 12.82 44.99 -52.08
C GLU A 100 13.73 45.71 -53.08
N ARG A 101 14.59 44.95 -53.79
CA ARG A 101 15.46 45.47 -54.84
C ARG A 101 14.66 45.99 -56.03
N SER A 102 13.64 45.26 -56.45
CA SER A 102 12.79 45.66 -57.57
C SER A 102 11.95 46.89 -57.21
N VAL A 103 11.49 47.01 -55.96
CA VAL A 103 10.83 48.23 -55.47
C VAL A 103 11.80 49.42 -55.45
N ALA A 104 13.04 49.22 -55.00
CA ALA A 104 14.07 50.26 -54.95
C ALA A 104 14.52 50.74 -56.35
N GLU A 105 14.67 49.83 -57.32
CA GLU A 105 15.11 50.16 -58.68
C GLU A 105 13.98 50.81 -59.54
N VAL A 106 12.71 50.48 -59.29
CA VAL A 106 11.55 51.00 -60.05
C VAL A 106 10.93 52.26 -59.42
N GLY A 107 11.12 52.49 -58.11
CA GLY A 107 10.85 53.77 -57.45
C GLY A 107 9.45 53.94 -56.84
N THR A 108 8.57 52.94 -56.90
CA THR A 108 7.23 52.98 -56.28
C THR A 108 6.80 51.63 -55.68
N ALA A 109 6.11 51.64 -54.54
CA ALA A 109 5.54 50.44 -53.89
C ALA A 109 4.36 49.81 -54.66
N THR A 110 3.81 50.52 -55.64
CA THR A 110 2.79 50.04 -56.59
C THR A 110 3.31 50.23 -58.01
N TRP A 111 3.21 49.20 -58.83
CA TRP A 111 3.84 49.17 -60.15
C TRP A 111 2.93 49.79 -61.21
N SER A 112 3.50 50.66 -62.05
CA SER A 112 2.76 51.33 -63.12
C SER A 112 2.36 50.37 -64.25
N GLU A 113 1.35 50.72 -65.05
CA GLU A 113 0.95 49.95 -66.24
C GLU A 113 2.14 49.70 -67.17
N ARG A 114 3.05 50.68 -67.31
CA ARG A 114 4.23 50.60 -68.17
C ARG A 114 5.23 49.55 -67.68
N ASP A 115 5.45 49.47 -66.38
CA ASP A 115 6.43 48.54 -65.80
C ASP A 115 5.92 47.11 -65.81
N LEU A 116 4.63 46.92 -65.53
CA LEU A 116 3.97 45.61 -65.69
C LEU A 116 3.96 45.15 -67.15
N THR A 117 3.74 46.07 -68.10
CA THR A 117 3.82 45.76 -69.54
C THR A 117 5.23 45.33 -69.94
N ARG A 118 6.27 46.03 -69.47
CA ARG A 118 7.68 45.66 -69.73
C ARG A 118 8.00 44.28 -69.16
N LEU A 119 7.56 44.00 -67.94
CA LEU A 119 7.77 42.72 -67.27
C LEU A 119 7.09 41.58 -68.06
N LEU A 120 5.80 41.70 -68.36
CA LEU A 120 5.08 40.69 -69.12
C LEU A 120 5.64 40.50 -70.53
N SER A 121 6.08 41.59 -71.19
CA SER A 121 6.72 41.50 -72.51
C SER A 121 8.05 40.74 -72.45
N ALA A 122 8.88 40.99 -71.44
CA ALA A 122 10.14 40.28 -71.21
C ALA A 122 9.91 38.78 -70.95
N VAL A 123 8.92 38.44 -70.11
CA VAL A 123 8.53 37.06 -69.83
C VAL A 123 7.96 36.37 -71.07
N ARG A 124 7.12 37.04 -71.87
CA ARG A 124 6.54 36.46 -73.10
C ARG A 124 7.62 36.11 -74.13
N LYS A 125 8.65 36.94 -74.28
CA LYS A 125 9.74 36.73 -75.27
C LYS A 125 10.52 35.43 -75.06
N VAL A 126 10.57 34.92 -73.82
CA VAL A 126 11.28 33.67 -73.48
C VAL A 126 10.41 32.42 -73.56
N ASN A 127 9.16 32.53 -74.04
CA ASN A 127 8.25 31.41 -74.30
C ASN A 127 8.05 30.45 -73.10
N PRO A 128 7.49 30.93 -71.97
CA PRO A 128 7.13 30.07 -70.85
C PRO A 128 5.96 29.15 -71.21
N ARG A 129 5.79 28.06 -70.44
CA ARG A 129 4.67 27.13 -70.58
C ARG A 129 3.35 27.82 -70.23
N ARG A 130 3.29 28.44 -69.05
CA ARG A 130 2.20 29.30 -68.57
C ARG A 130 2.76 30.44 -67.73
N VAL A 131 1.96 31.49 -67.56
CA VAL A 131 2.26 32.64 -66.71
C VAL A 131 1.08 32.85 -65.77
N HIS A 132 1.32 32.77 -64.46
CA HIS A 132 0.38 33.25 -63.45
C HIS A 132 0.77 34.67 -63.05
N PHE A 133 -0.15 35.61 -63.19
CA PHE A 133 0.12 37.01 -62.91
C PHE A 133 -0.69 37.49 -61.71
N ASP A 134 0.03 37.79 -60.63
CA ASP A 134 -0.50 38.11 -59.32
C ASP A 134 0.09 39.42 -58.76
N LEU A 135 -0.04 40.50 -59.53
CA LEU A 135 0.37 41.84 -59.13
C LEU A 135 -0.79 42.83 -59.32
N ASP A 136 -1.11 43.57 -58.25
CA ASP A 136 -2.15 44.59 -58.31
C ASP A 136 -1.53 45.94 -58.73
N PRO A 137 -1.94 46.52 -59.88
CA PRO A 137 -1.46 47.83 -60.32
C PRO A 137 -2.08 48.96 -59.49
N THR A 138 -1.39 50.10 -59.46
CA THR A 138 -1.94 51.35 -58.93
C THR A 138 -3.22 51.71 -59.67
N ASN A 139 -4.32 51.92 -58.95
CA ASN A 139 -5.65 52.21 -59.52
C ASN A 139 -6.11 51.19 -60.59
N SER A 140 -6.06 49.90 -60.27
CA SER A 140 -6.54 48.80 -61.13
C SER A 140 -7.95 49.02 -61.71
N ALA A 141 -8.83 49.69 -60.97
CA ALA A 141 -10.19 50.03 -61.40
C ALA A 141 -10.26 51.07 -62.56
N SER A 142 -9.21 51.87 -62.78
CA SER A 142 -9.17 52.91 -63.82
C SER A 142 -8.28 52.55 -65.02
N LEU A 143 -7.80 51.31 -65.11
CA LEU A 143 -6.94 50.90 -66.23
C LEU A 143 -7.74 50.79 -67.55
N PRO A 144 -7.23 51.34 -68.66
CA PRO A 144 -7.90 51.24 -69.96
C PRO A 144 -7.99 49.79 -70.43
N GLN A 145 -9.18 49.35 -70.85
CA GLN A 145 -9.37 47.98 -71.38
C GLN A 145 -8.56 47.70 -72.65
N ASP A 146 -8.16 48.74 -73.40
CA ASP A 146 -7.31 48.64 -74.59
C ASP A 146 -5.89 49.21 -74.38
N GLY A 147 -5.47 49.33 -73.11
CA GLY A 147 -4.13 49.74 -72.71
C GLY A 147 -3.02 48.79 -73.18
N LEU A 148 -1.77 49.21 -73.01
CA LEU A 148 -0.60 48.42 -73.43
C LEU A 148 -0.52 47.11 -72.64
N LEU A 149 -0.90 47.14 -71.36
CA LEU A 149 -0.92 45.96 -70.51
C LEU A 149 -1.97 44.94 -70.97
N ALA A 150 -3.20 45.41 -71.25
CA ALA A 150 -4.28 44.55 -71.75
C ALA A 150 -3.91 43.88 -73.08
N LYS A 151 -3.24 44.60 -73.98
CA LYS A 151 -2.74 44.03 -75.25
C LYS A 151 -1.70 42.93 -75.03
N GLU A 152 -0.73 43.13 -74.14
CA GLU A 152 0.24 42.07 -73.82
C GLU A 152 -0.40 40.87 -73.11
N MET A 153 -1.37 41.10 -72.23
CA MET A 153 -2.11 40.02 -71.57
C MET A 153 -2.92 39.19 -72.58
N ARG A 154 -3.63 39.83 -73.52
CA ARG A 154 -4.35 39.15 -74.61
C ARG A 154 -3.41 38.36 -75.54
N ARG A 155 -2.17 38.84 -75.77
CA ARG A 155 -1.14 38.12 -76.55
C ARG A 155 -0.68 36.82 -75.91
N LEU A 156 -0.69 36.72 -74.57
CA LEU A 156 -0.41 35.47 -73.86
C LEU A 156 -1.61 34.51 -73.92
N GLY A 157 -2.83 35.04 -74.07
CA GLY A 157 -4.05 34.25 -74.29
C GLY A 157 -4.26 33.21 -73.20
N SER A 158 -4.52 31.95 -73.61
CA SER A 158 -4.75 30.82 -72.70
C SER A 158 -3.55 30.43 -71.83
N ARG A 159 -2.35 30.97 -72.09
CA ARG A 159 -1.17 30.75 -71.26
C ARG A 159 -1.13 31.66 -70.03
N LEU A 160 -1.94 32.72 -69.99
CA LEU A 160 -2.02 33.63 -68.87
C LEU A 160 -3.15 33.22 -67.91
N SER A 161 -2.87 33.17 -66.62
CA SER A 161 -3.87 33.02 -65.57
C SER A 161 -3.82 34.19 -64.60
N LEU A 162 -4.98 34.55 -64.04
CA LEU A 162 -5.14 35.71 -63.16
C LEU A 162 -5.65 35.30 -61.79
N SER A 163 -5.23 36.04 -60.78
CA SER A 163 -5.55 35.75 -59.39
C SER A 163 -6.93 36.29 -59.02
N THR A 164 -7.72 35.44 -58.36
CA THR A 164 -8.94 35.84 -57.65
C THR A 164 -8.78 35.57 -56.16
N ARG A 165 -9.31 36.46 -55.35
CA ARG A 165 -9.22 36.39 -53.89
C ARG A 165 -10.57 36.68 -53.27
N PHE A 166 -10.76 36.19 -52.05
CA PHE A 166 -11.83 36.65 -51.19
C PHE A 166 -11.32 36.96 -49.79
N ALA A 167 -11.95 37.92 -49.14
CA ALA A 167 -11.81 38.20 -47.72
C ALA A 167 -13.16 37.90 -47.05
N ILE A 168 -13.10 37.31 -45.86
CA ILE A 168 -14.28 37.14 -45.02
C ILE A 168 -14.12 38.14 -43.89
N ASP A 169 -15.09 39.05 -43.76
CA ASP A 169 -15.15 39.97 -42.64
C ASP A 169 -15.39 39.16 -41.35
N PRO A 170 -14.48 39.23 -40.37
CA PRO A 170 -14.60 38.45 -39.13
C PRO A 170 -15.80 38.86 -38.26
N ALA A 171 -16.33 40.08 -38.40
CA ALA A 171 -17.46 40.57 -37.61
C ALA A 171 -18.82 40.21 -38.24
N THR A 172 -18.94 40.34 -39.56
CA THR A 172 -20.21 40.14 -40.29
C THR A 172 -20.31 38.77 -40.96
N GLY A 173 -19.18 38.06 -41.10
CA GLY A 173 -19.09 36.84 -41.92
C GLY A 173 -19.26 37.10 -43.41
N GLN A 174 -19.39 38.37 -43.83
CA GLN A 174 -19.64 38.73 -45.21
C GLN A 174 -18.39 38.50 -46.05
N ARG A 175 -18.57 37.80 -47.16
CA ARG A 175 -17.50 37.49 -48.10
C ARG A 175 -17.41 38.58 -49.17
N SER A 176 -16.28 39.27 -49.22
CA SER A 176 -15.93 40.22 -50.27
C SER A 176 -14.93 39.57 -51.22
N GLU A 177 -15.20 39.58 -52.53
CA GLU A 177 -14.30 39.01 -53.53
C GLU A 177 -13.60 40.11 -54.32
N SER A 178 -12.31 39.94 -54.60
CA SER A 178 -11.51 40.84 -55.41
C SER A 178 -10.80 40.09 -56.54
N SER A 179 -10.99 40.59 -57.76
CA SER A 179 -10.37 40.09 -58.99
C SER A 179 -9.92 41.28 -59.85
N PRO A 180 -8.86 42.00 -59.45
CA PRO A 180 -8.56 43.36 -59.92
C PRO A 180 -8.17 43.47 -61.41
N LEU A 181 -7.84 42.36 -62.08
CA LEU A 181 -7.32 42.36 -63.46
C LEU A 181 -8.21 41.63 -64.48
N THR A 182 -9.35 41.07 -64.07
CA THR A 182 -10.26 40.33 -64.98
C THR A 182 -10.78 41.17 -66.13
N ASN A 183 -10.95 42.48 -65.90
CA ASN A 183 -11.43 43.41 -66.92
C ASN A 183 -10.45 43.58 -68.10
N LEU A 184 -9.15 43.30 -67.91
CA LEU A 184 -8.11 43.49 -68.92
C LEU A 184 -7.92 42.24 -69.81
N ALA A 185 -8.21 41.05 -69.28
CA ALA A 185 -8.09 39.78 -70.00
C ALA A 185 -9.21 38.81 -69.59
N ARG A 186 -10.42 39.02 -70.16
CA ARG A 186 -11.63 38.24 -69.83
C ARG A 186 -11.53 36.75 -70.14
N ASP A 187 -10.69 36.37 -71.11
CA ASP A 187 -10.52 34.98 -71.54
C ASP A 187 -9.45 34.22 -70.72
N ALA A 188 -8.73 34.91 -69.83
CA ALA A 188 -7.72 34.29 -68.98
C ALA A 188 -8.38 33.47 -67.86
N PRO A 189 -7.97 32.21 -67.62
CA PRO A 189 -8.44 31.43 -66.49
C PRO A 189 -8.21 32.16 -65.16
N LEU A 190 -9.27 32.22 -64.35
CA LEU A 190 -9.19 32.68 -62.97
C LEU A 190 -8.68 31.56 -62.07
N VAL A 191 -7.84 31.93 -61.12
CA VAL A 191 -7.17 31.00 -60.21
C VAL A 191 -7.18 31.59 -58.80
N ASN A 192 -7.60 30.81 -57.82
CA ASN A 192 -7.70 31.27 -56.45
C ASN A 192 -6.35 31.20 -55.72
N VAL A 193 -5.97 32.28 -55.05
CA VAL A 193 -4.71 32.36 -54.26
C VAL A 193 -4.96 32.49 -52.75
N ASN A 194 -6.19 32.20 -52.29
CA ASN A 194 -6.46 32.14 -50.86
C ASN A 194 -5.77 30.93 -50.23
N THR A 195 -5.28 31.12 -49.01
CA THR A 195 -4.58 30.10 -48.25
C THR A 195 -5.43 29.67 -47.07
N LYS A 196 -5.52 28.37 -46.80
CA LYS A 196 -6.18 27.83 -45.60
C LYS A 196 -5.20 27.92 -44.42
N ILE A 197 -5.46 28.83 -43.49
CA ILE A 197 -4.60 29.12 -42.35
C ILE A 197 -5.11 28.35 -41.12
N GLY A 198 -4.21 27.70 -40.40
CA GLY A 198 -4.52 27.12 -39.09
C GLY A 198 -4.82 28.19 -38.04
N TRP A 199 -5.37 27.77 -36.89
CA TRP A 199 -5.63 28.66 -35.76
C TRP A 199 -4.36 29.30 -35.18
N ASP A 200 -3.21 28.67 -35.45
CA ASP A 200 -1.86 29.03 -35.02
C ASP A 200 -1.06 29.79 -36.11
N ASN A 201 -1.74 30.28 -37.15
CA ASN A 201 -1.14 30.95 -38.30
C ASN A 201 -0.18 30.09 -39.15
N VAL A 202 -0.23 28.77 -38.99
CA VAL A 202 0.58 27.81 -39.78
C VAL A 202 -0.26 27.22 -40.90
N VAL A 203 0.32 27.15 -42.10
CA VAL A 203 -0.34 26.61 -43.29
C VAL A 203 0.09 25.15 -43.48
N ARG A 204 -0.84 24.21 -43.29
CA ARG A 204 -0.55 22.76 -43.42
C ARG A 204 -1.16 22.11 -44.67
N GLN A 205 -2.26 22.69 -45.14
CA GLN A 205 -3.08 22.14 -46.22
C GLN A 205 -3.53 23.24 -47.17
N GLN A 206 -3.80 22.89 -48.43
CA GLN A 206 -4.45 23.78 -49.40
C GLN A 206 -5.72 23.14 -49.96
N PRO A 207 -6.72 23.94 -50.36
CA PRO A 207 -7.86 23.44 -51.10
C PRO A 207 -7.49 23.10 -52.55
N PHE A 208 -8.15 22.11 -53.15
CA PHE A 208 -8.04 21.86 -54.60
C PHE A 208 -8.76 22.94 -55.42
N ALA A 209 -9.95 23.32 -54.98
CA ALA A 209 -10.74 24.40 -55.57
C ALA A 209 -11.45 25.19 -54.48
N VAL A 210 -11.83 26.43 -54.82
CA VAL A 210 -12.66 27.27 -53.95
C VAL A 210 -13.81 27.82 -54.76
N ARG A 211 -14.99 27.89 -54.15
CA ARG A 211 -16.16 28.54 -54.76
C ARG A 211 -15.89 30.04 -54.83
N SER A 212 -15.84 30.67 -56.00
CA SER A 212 -15.72 32.12 -56.21
C SER A 212 -16.77 32.58 -57.23
N HIS A 213 -17.47 33.69 -56.97
CA HIS A 213 -18.59 34.19 -57.78
C HIS A 213 -19.63 33.09 -58.14
N GLY A 214 -19.91 32.18 -57.21
CA GLY A 214 -20.86 31.07 -57.41
C GLY A 214 -20.35 29.90 -58.27
N ARG A 215 -19.10 29.93 -58.77
CA ARG A 215 -18.47 28.87 -59.56
C ARG A 215 -17.28 28.26 -58.83
N ALA A 216 -16.95 27.00 -59.11
CA ALA A 216 -15.73 26.37 -58.58
C ALA A 216 -14.52 26.85 -59.40
N VAL A 217 -13.52 27.39 -58.71
CA VAL A 217 -12.27 27.88 -59.30
C VAL A 217 -11.11 27.13 -58.67
N LEU A 218 -10.17 26.63 -59.49
CA LEU A 218 -9.00 25.92 -58.97
C LEU A 218 -8.15 26.84 -58.09
N SER A 219 -7.54 26.27 -57.07
CA SER A 219 -6.45 26.94 -56.36
C SER A 219 -5.21 27.03 -57.25
N LEU A 220 -4.33 28.00 -57.00
CA LEU A 220 -3.08 28.15 -57.74
C LEU A 220 -2.23 26.87 -57.78
N PRO A 221 -2.05 26.14 -56.67
CA PRO A 221 -1.34 24.87 -56.67
C PRO A 221 -1.97 23.84 -57.60
N ALA A 222 -3.30 23.70 -57.54
CA ALA A 222 -4.04 22.74 -58.36
C ALA A 222 -3.99 23.12 -59.84
N TYR A 223 -4.09 24.41 -60.17
CA TYR A 223 -3.96 24.89 -61.54
C TYR A 223 -2.54 24.64 -62.08
N LEU A 224 -1.50 24.98 -61.32
CA LEU A 224 -0.10 24.75 -61.72
C LEU A 224 0.22 23.27 -61.88
N ALA A 225 -0.33 22.40 -61.04
CA ALA A 225 -0.19 20.95 -61.22
C ALA A 225 -1.03 20.36 -62.37
N GLY A 226 -1.90 21.16 -63.00
CA GLY A 226 -2.79 20.68 -64.07
C GLY A 226 -3.93 19.81 -63.57
N SER A 227 -4.35 19.97 -62.32
CA SER A 227 -5.45 19.22 -61.70
C SER A 227 -6.79 19.55 -62.36
N THR A 228 -7.63 18.52 -62.50
CA THR A 228 -9.03 18.63 -62.96
C THR A 228 -10.03 18.50 -61.81
N ARG A 229 -9.57 18.53 -60.56
CA ARG A 229 -10.40 18.39 -59.36
C ARG A 229 -11.00 19.73 -58.92
N PHE A 230 -12.25 19.99 -59.30
CA PHE A 230 -13.01 21.19 -58.92
C PHE A 230 -13.81 21.06 -57.61
N ASP A 231 -13.49 20.04 -56.80
CA ASP A 231 -14.12 19.82 -55.50
C ASP A 231 -13.69 20.92 -54.51
N THR A 232 -14.68 21.69 -54.04
CA THR A 232 -14.45 22.85 -53.16
C THR A 232 -14.29 22.49 -51.68
N GLU A 233 -14.61 21.25 -51.30
CA GLU A 233 -14.44 20.77 -49.93
C GLU A 233 -13.14 19.97 -49.76
N ALA A 234 -12.63 19.39 -50.86
CA ALA A 234 -11.38 18.68 -50.85
C ALA A 234 -10.18 19.59 -50.58
N VAL A 235 -9.36 19.15 -49.62
CA VAL A 235 -8.06 19.73 -49.30
C VAL A 235 -6.98 18.67 -49.44
N PHE A 236 -5.73 19.12 -49.57
CA PHE A 236 -4.57 18.26 -49.60
C PHE A 236 -3.46 18.80 -48.68
N PRO A 237 -2.69 17.93 -48.01
CA PRO A 237 -1.53 18.34 -47.23
C PRO A 237 -0.39 18.81 -48.13
N ILE A 238 0.38 19.78 -47.64
CA ILE A 238 1.55 20.32 -48.34
C ILE A 238 2.78 19.53 -47.90
N ASP A 239 3.58 19.05 -48.84
CA ASP A 239 4.84 18.37 -48.54
C ASP A 239 5.96 19.37 -48.28
N TYR A 240 6.19 19.68 -47.01
CA TYR A 240 7.28 20.55 -46.57
C TYR A 240 8.65 19.85 -46.49
N ALA A 241 8.78 18.60 -46.94
CA ALA A 241 10.07 18.01 -47.24
C ALA A 241 10.71 18.66 -48.48
N ILE A 242 9.92 19.30 -49.35
CA ILE A 242 10.43 20.13 -50.45
C ILE A 242 11.10 21.37 -49.85
N ASP A 243 12.39 21.55 -50.11
CA ASP A 243 13.14 22.71 -49.59
C ASP A 243 12.65 24.00 -50.27
N LEU A 244 12.00 24.88 -49.49
CA LEU A 244 11.50 26.18 -49.98
C LEU A 244 12.61 27.03 -50.59
N ARG A 245 13.85 26.89 -50.12
CA ARG A 245 15.01 27.66 -50.61
C ARG A 245 15.52 27.16 -51.96
N SER A 246 15.08 25.97 -52.39
CA SER A 246 15.44 25.41 -53.70
C SER A 246 14.51 25.88 -54.83
N ILE A 247 13.41 26.57 -54.51
CA ILE A 247 12.52 27.15 -55.52
C ILE A 247 13.29 28.22 -56.30
N PRO A 248 13.35 28.15 -57.64
CA PRO A 248 13.99 29.18 -58.44
C PRO A 248 13.24 30.51 -58.32
N VAL A 249 13.90 31.52 -57.75
CA VAL A 249 13.37 32.89 -57.64
C VAL A 249 14.23 33.85 -58.47
N LEU A 250 13.60 34.66 -59.30
CA LEU A 250 14.20 35.76 -60.05
C LEU A 250 13.62 37.09 -59.60
N SER A 251 14.46 38.12 -59.50
CA SER A 251 14.03 39.49 -59.21
C SER A 251 13.31 40.07 -60.43
N ALA A 252 12.14 40.70 -60.24
CA ALA A 252 11.40 41.34 -61.33
C ALA A 252 12.23 42.42 -62.05
N SER A 253 13.10 43.13 -61.31
CA SER A 253 14.05 44.10 -61.87
C SER A 253 15.06 43.46 -62.83
N ASP A 254 15.58 42.28 -62.49
CA ASP A 254 16.52 41.55 -63.34
C ASP A 254 15.84 41.08 -64.63
N VAL A 255 14.56 40.71 -64.57
CA VAL A 255 13.78 40.32 -65.76
C VAL A 255 13.52 41.52 -66.68
N ILE A 256 13.16 42.69 -66.14
CA ILE A 256 12.95 43.92 -66.92
C ILE A 256 14.25 44.38 -67.59
N ASN A 257 15.36 44.33 -66.85
CA ASN A 257 16.66 44.79 -67.31
C ASN A 257 17.41 43.74 -68.14
N GLY A 258 16.82 42.56 -68.38
CA GLY A 258 17.43 41.47 -69.16
C GLY A 258 18.63 40.79 -68.47
N ARG A 259 18.78 40.94 -67.16
CA ARG A 259 19.85 40.34 -66.34
C ARG A 259 19.50 38.90 -65.89
N PHE A 260 19.03 38.06 -66.82
CA PHE A 260 18.70 36.66 -66.53
C PHE A 260 18.96 35.76 -67.75
N LYS A 261 19.10 34.45 -67.53
CA LYS A 261 19.29 33.48 -68.63
C LYS A 261 17.93 32.99 -69.12
N ALA A 262 17.68 33.02 -70.43
CA ALA A 262 16.40 32.59 -71.01
C ALA A 262 15.99 31.15 -70.62
N ALA A 263 16.96 30.24 -70.47
CA ALA A 263 16.73 28.86 -70.01
C ALA A 263 16.12 28.75 -68.60
N GLN A 264 16.20 29.81 -67.78
CA GLN A 264 15.57 29.84 -66.46
C GLN A 264 14.05 29.99 -66.53
N LEU A 265 13.48 30.45 -67.65
CA LEU A 265 12.03 30.70 -67.81
C LEU A 265 11.40 29.93 -68.99
N ALA A 266 12.18 29.57 -70.01
CA ALA A 266 11.69 28.90 -71.20
C ALA A 266 11.08 27.52 -70.87
N GLY A 267 9.85 27.27 -71.33
CA GLY A 267 9.14 26.00 -71.11
C GLY A 267 8.68 25.72 -69.66
N LYS A 268 8.87 26.67 -68.74
CA LYS A 268 8.50 26.54 -67.32
C LYS A 268 7.19 27.26 -67.00
N ASP A 269 6.57 26.91 -65.88
CA ASP A 269 5.42 27.64 -65.34
C ASP A 269 5.95 28.82 -64.53
N VAL A 270 5.62 30.04 -64.95
CA VAL A 270 6.16 31.27 -64.37
C VAL A 270 5.09 31.92 -63.49
N VAL A 271 5.41 32.17 -62.23
CA VAL A 271 4.54 32.86 -61.29
C VAL A 271 5.11 34.24 -61.03
N VAL A 272 4.34 35.28 -61.29
CA VAL A 272 4.73 36.68 -61.03
C VAL A 272 3.92 37.18 -59.85
N SER A 273 4.58 37.45 -58.72
CA SER A 273 3.89 37.91 -57.50
C SER A 273 4.80 38.75 -56.62
N ARG A 274 4.21 39.36 -55.58
CA ARG A 274 4.93 40.13 -54.58
C ARG A 274 5.67 39.21 -53.61
N THR A 275 6.92 39.56 -53.33
CA THR A 275 7.78 38.88 -52.35
C THR A 275 8.40 39.82 -51.32
N ASP A 276 8.15 41.12 -51.47
CA ASP A 276 8.62 42.21 -50.63
C ASP A 276 7.98 42.19 -49.23
N VAL A 277 8.26 43.22 -48.43
CA VAL A 277 7.76 43.34 -47.05
C VAL A 277 6.23 43.41 -47.00
N ASP A 278 5.58 44.00 -48.00
CA ASP A 278 4.12 44.13 -48.07
C ASP A 278 3.41 42.85 -48.55
N ALA A 279 4.17 41.83 -48.99
CA ALA A 279 3.59 40.55 -49.38
C ALA A 279 2.94 39.86 -48.18
N ARG A 280 1.83 39.13 -48.39
CA ARG A 280 1.22 38.31 -47.33
C ARG A 280 2.20 37.22 -46.91
N ARG A 281 2.43 37.04 -45.61
CA ARG A 281 3.34 36.04 -45.07
C ARG A 281 2.65 35.18 -44.00
N TYR A 282 2.97 33.89 -43.98
CA TYR A 282 2.43 32.93 -43.01
C TYR A 282 3.53 32.02 -42.49
N ASN A 283 3.26 31.29 -41.41
CA ASN A 283 4.17 30.28 -40.91
C ASN A 283 4.03 29.00 -41.75
N ALA A 284 5.16 28.38 -42.06
CA ALA A 284 5.24 27.08 -42.71
C ALA A 284 5.92 26.06 -41.77
N PRO A 285 5.43 24.83 -41.63
CA PRO A 285 6.06 23.78 -40.81
C PRO A 285 7.57 23.63 -41.10
N GLY A 286 8.40 23.83 -40.06
CA GLY A 286 9.86 23.74 -40.17
C GLY A 286 10.55 25.01 -40.67
N TYR A 287 9.79 26.02 -41.09
CA TYR A 287 10.27 27.33 -41.52
C TYR A 287 9.66 28.43 -40.66
N SER A 288 10.24 29.61 -40.69
CA SER A 288 9.65 30.80 -40.06
C SER A 288 8.56 31.40 -40.97
N VAL A 289 8.27 32.68 -40.76
CA VAL A 289 7.39 33.49 -41.61
C VAL A 289 7.94 33.52 -43.04
N VAL A 290 7.19 33.02 -44.01
CA VAL A 290 7.54 33.01 -45.45
C VAL A 290 6.44 33.66 -46.30
N PRO A 291 6.77 34.28 -47.46
CA PRO A 291 5.79 34.75 -48.43
C PRO A 291 4.77 33.68 -48.81
N ALA A 292 3.49 34.03 -48.81
CA ALA A 292 2.39 33.12 -49.10
C ALA A 292 2.55 32.46 -50.48
N ILE A 293 3.12 33.17 -51.45
CA ILE A 293 3.34 32.63 -52.80
C ILE A 293 4.32 31.46 -52.81
N LEU A 294 5.34 31.45 -51.95
CA LEU A 294 6.26 30.30 -51.85
C LEU A 294 5.54 29.07 -51.30
N ILE A 295 4.63 29.25 -50.34
CA ILE A 295 3.79 28.16 -49.84
C ILE A 295 2.88 27.61 -50.96
N GLN A 296 2.32 28.49 -51.80
CA GLN A 296 1.51 28.08 -52.95
C GLN A 296 2.35 27.31 -53.98
N ILE A 297 3.60 27.71 -54.22
CA ILE A 297 4.51 27.00 -55.13
C ILE A 297 4.90 25.63 -54.56
N VAL A 298 5.24 25.52 -53.28
CA VAL A 298 5.51 24.20 -52.65
C VAL A 298 4.29 23.29 -52.71
N ALA A 299 3.08 23.84 -52.48
CA ALA A 299 1.86 23.09 -52.65
C ALA A 299 1.64 22.63 -54.11
N ALA A 300 2.05 23.43 -55.10
CA ALA A 300 2.02 23.04 -56.51
C ALA A 300 3.02 21.90 -56.77
N GLU A 301 4.26 22.04 -56.30
CA GLU A 301 5.32 21.03 -56.42
C GLU A 301 4.93 19.71 -55.74
N THR A 302 4.18 19.78 -54.62
CA THR A 302 3.58 18.61 -53.97
C THR A 302 2.64 17.88 -54.93
N LEU A 303 1.74 18.61 -55.59
CA LEU A 303 0.78 18.04 -56.55
C LEU A 303 1.41 17.59 -57.87
N ILE A 304 2.50 18.24 -58.30
CA ILE A 304 3.29 17.83 -59.46
C ILE A 304 3.98 16.49 -59.19
N SER A 305 4.45 16.29 -57.96
CA SER A 305 5.11 15.05 -57.53
C SER A 305 4.12 13.88 -57.37
N GLY A 306 2.85 14.18 -57.10
CA GLY A 306 1.76 13.20 -56.99
C GLY A 306 0.54 13.77 -56.27
N SER A 307 -0.50 12.95 -56.07
CA SER A 307 -1.69 13.35 -55.31
C SER A 307 -1.63 12.84 -53.88
N PRO A 308 -1.37 13.70 -52.88
CA PRO A 308 -1.26 13.25 -51.50
C PRO A 308 -2.62 12.85 -50.92
N ILE A 309 -2.59 11.84 -50.07
CA ILE A 309 -3.77 11.27 -49.39
C ILE A 309 -3.59 11.47 -47.89
N ASP A 310 -4.61 12.05 -47.24
CA ASP A 310 -4.65 12.21 -45.79
C ASP A 310 -5.63 11.18 -45.19
N LEU A 311 -5.10 10.20 -44.46
CA LEU A 311 -5.89 9.17 -43.78
C LEU A 311 -6.34 9.59 -42.36
N GLY A 312 -5.91 10.77 -41.89
CA GLY A 312 -6.17 11.26 -40.55
C GLY A 312 -5.64 10.33 -39.45
N TRP A 313 -6.28 10.35 -38.28
CA TRP A 313 -5.85 9.57 -37.10
C TRP A 313 -6.59 8.23 -36.95
N VAL A 314 -7.77 8.08 -37.56
CA VAL A 314 -8.68 6.94 -37.31
C VAL A 314 -8.05 5.60 -37.70
N ALA A 315 -7.37 5.54 -38.85
CA ALA A 315 -6.75 4.31 -39.33
C ALA A 315 -5.65 3.78 -38.38
N ALA A 316 -4.73 4.66 -37.96
CA ALA A 316 -3.69 4.33 -36.98
C ALA A 316 -4.29 3.95 -35.62
N PHE A 317 -5.37 4.64 -35.24
CA PHE A 317 -6.00 4.49 -33.95
C PHE A 317 -6.69 3.13 -33.78
N ILE A 318 -7.39 2.65 -34.81
CA ILE A 318 -8.02 1.32 -34.79
C ILE A 318 -6.95 0.25 -34.59
N LEU A 319 -5.82 0.34 -35.33
CA LEU A 319 -4.72 -0.59 -35.18
C LEU A 319 -4.12 -0.55 -33.78
N ALA A 320 -3.91 0.64 -33.22
CA ALA A 320 -3.41 0.81 -31.85
C ALA A 320 -4.39 0.28 -30.79
N ALA A 321 -5.71 0.39 -30.99
CA ALA A 321 -6.70 -0.18 -30.10
C ALA A 321 -6.66 -1.72 -30.10
N VAL A 322 -6.46 -2.34 -31.27
CA VAL A 322 -6.28 -3.81 -31.40
C VAL A 322 -4.99 -4.25 -30.70
N LEU A 323 -3.89 -3.53 -30.90
CA LEU A 323 -2.62 -3.82 -30.22
C LEU A 323 -2.73 -3.61 -28.70
N ALA A 324 -3.40 -2.56 -28.25
CA ALA A 324 -3.67 -2.29 -26.84
C ALA A 324 -4.49 -3.41 -26.19
N TYR A 325 -5.46 -3.98 -26.90
CA TYR A 325 -6.16 -5.18 -26.44
C TYR A 325 -5.19 -6.36 -26.27
N GLY A 326 -4.32 -6.62 -27.24
CA GLY A 326 -3.27 -7.64 -27.13
C GLY A 326 -2.33 -7.42 -25.93
N VAL A 327 -1.91 -6.17 -25.70
CA VAL A 327 -1.08 -5.77 -24.55
C VAL A 327 -1.79 -6.05 -23.23
N LEU A 328 -3.08 -5.73 -23.12
CA LEU A 328 -3.86 -5.98 -21.90
C LEU A 328 -4.15 -7.47 -21.66
N GLN A 329 -4.19 -8.29 -22.72
CA GLN A 329 -4.40 -9.74 -22.63
C GLN A 329 -3.13 -10.56 -22.44
N SER A 330 -1.96 -9.95 -22.62
CA SER A 330 -0.65 -10.57 -22.46
C SER A 330 -0.47 -11.31 -21.12
N SER A 331 0.05 -12.53 -21.21
CA SER A 331 0.29 -13.41 -20.05
C SER A 331 1.51 -12.98 -19.23
N THR A 332 2.51 -12.34 -19.85
CA THR A 332 3.76 -11.94 -19.20
C THR A 332 4.06 -10.45 -19.37
N ARG A 333 4.74 -9.86 -18.37
CA ARG A 333 5.23 -8.47 -18.43
C ARG A 333 6.11 -8.22 -19.64
N ALA A 334 7.00 -9.17 -19.95
CA ALA A 334 7.91 -9.07 -21.07
C ALA A 334 7.15 -8.96 -22.39
N SER A 335 6.15 -9.84 -22.63
CA SER A 335 5.34 -9.77 -23.84
C SER A 335 4.54 -8.46 -23.96
N ALA A 336 3.95 -7.98 -22.86
CA ALA A 336 3.26 -6.70 -22.83
C ALA A 336 4.19 -5.54 -23.23
N GLY A 337 5.38 -5.51 -22.64
CA GLY A 337 6.39 -4.49 -22.89
C GLY A 337 6.91 -4.52 -24.33
N VAL A 338 7.21 -5.71 -24.85
CA VAL A 338 7.69 -5.89 -26.23
C VAL A 338 6.63 -5.44 -27.24
N THR A 339 5.37 -5.88 -27.10
CA THR A 339 4.29 -5.46 -28.01
C THR A 339 4.05 -3.95 -27.98
N THR A 340 4.09 -3.36 -26.78
CA THR A 340 3.98 -1.90 -26.62
C THR A 340 5.14 -1.19 -27.32
N ALA A 341 6.38 -1.62 -27.07
CA ALA A 341 7.58 -1.01 -27.67
C ALA A 341 7.58 -1.14 -29.20
N LEU A 342 7.34 -2.34 -29.73
CA LEU A 342 7.28 -2.58 -31.17
C LEU A 342 6.17 -1.77 -31.84
N GLY A 343 4.99 -1.67 -31.22
CA GLY A 343 3.90 -0.87 -31.76
C GLY A 343 4.21 0.63 -31.76
N VAL A 344 4.87 1.15 -30.72
CA VAL A 344 5.33 2.56 -30.71
C VAL A 344 6.38 2.79 -31.78
N VAL A 345 7.38 1.91 -31.91
CA VAL A 345 8.40 2.01 -32.96
C VAL A 345 7.76 1.97 -34.35
N ALA A 346 6.79 1.08 -34.58
CA ALA A 346 6.05 1.02 -35.84
C ALA A 346 5.29 2.33 -36.12
N LEU A 347 4.61 2.90 -35.12
CA LEU A 347 3.91 4.19 -35.24
C LEU A 347 4.86 5.37 -35.48
N LEU A 348 6.14 5.26 -35.13
CA LEU A 348 7.13 6.29 -35.43
C LEU A 348 7.80 6.10 -36.80
N THR A 349 7.92 4.86 -37.28
CA THR A 349 8.71 4.54 -38.50
C THR A 349 7.86 4.37 -39.75
N ILE A 350 6.69 3.73 -39.65
CA ILE A 350 5.80 3.49 -40.80
C ILE A 350 5.34 4.83 -41.43
N PRO A 351 4.95 5.87 -40.67
CA PRO A 351 4.55 7.13 -41.27
C PRO A 351 5.65 7.82 -42.07
N LEU A 352 6.92 7.65 -41.70
CA LEU A 352 8.06 8.17 -42.47
C LEU A 352 8.13 7.55 -43.87
N TRP A 353 7.86 6.25 -43.98
CA TRP A 353 7.78 5.55 -45.26
C TRP A 353 6.50 5.91 -46.03
N LEU A 354 5.33 5.97 -45.36
CA LEU A 354 4.07 6.34 -45.99
C LEU A 354 4.10 7.76 -46.59
N GLU A 355 4.73 8.72 -45.90
CA GLU A 355 4.87 10.08 -46.44
C GLU A 355 5.76 10.12 -47.69
N SER A 356 6.67 9.15 -47.88
CA SER A 356 7.45 9.04 -49.12
C SER A 356 6.65 8.65 -50.35
N VAL A 357 5.49 8.04 -50.14
CA VAL A 357 4.49 7.78 -51.18
C VAL A 357 3.29 8.73 -51.04
N GLN A 358 3.49 9.87 -50.39
CA GLN A 358 2.50 10.94 -50.17
C GLN A 358 1.24 10.52 -49.40
N VAL A 359 1.35 9.53 -48.52
CA VAL A 359 0.28 9.11 -47.61
C VAL A 359 0.57 9.66 -46.21
N HIS A 360 -0.29 10.57 -45.75
CA HIS A 360 -0.17 11.19 -44.43
C HIS A 360 -1.07 10.48 -43.42
N LEU A 361 -0.50 10.22 -42.26
CA LEU A 361 -1.15 9.53 -41.14
C LEU A 361 -0.81 10.26 -39.84
N VAL A 362 -1.84 10.54 -39.05
CA VAL A 362 -1.72 11.14 -37.71
C VAL A 362 -1.59 10.00 -36.70
N VAL A 363 -0.55 10.02 -35.87
CA VAL A 363 -0.17 8.88 -35.03
C VAL A 363 -0.15 9.16 -33.53
N ILE A 364 -0.10 10.42 -33.10
CA ILE A 364 -0.02 10.76 -31.68
C ILE A 364 -1.17 10.16 -30.84
N PRO A 365 -2.47 10.24 -31.24
CA PRO A 365 -3.55 9.61 -30.47
C PRO A 365 -3.36 8.09 -30.31
N SER A 366 -2.81 7.43 -31.33
CA SER A 366 -2.53 5.99 -31.36
C SER A 366 -1.39 5.62 -30.40
N ILE A 367 -0.34 6.45 -30.32
CA ILE A 367 0.77 6.28 -29.37
C ILE A 367 0.25 6.41 -27.93
N VAL A 368 -0.62 7.39 -27.66
CA VAL A 368 -1.22 7.58 -26.33
C VAL A 368 -2.02 6.36 -25.88
N VAL A 369 -2.83 5.76 -26.78
CA VAL A 369 -3.58 4.52 -26.48
C VAL A 369 -2.63 3.38 -26.13
N LEU A 370 -1.59 3.18 -26.94
CA LEU A 370 -0.69 2.05 -26.75
C LEU A 370 0.15 2.17 -25.47
N LEU A 371 0.69 3.37 -25.19
CA LEU A 371 1.39 3.66 -23.94
C LEU A 371 0.46 3.56 -22.73
N GLY A 372 -0.77 4.06 -22.84
CA GLY A 372 -1.78 3.96 -21.80
C GLY A 372 -2.10 2.51 -21.45
N ALA A 373 -2.22 1.63 -22.45
CA ALA A 373 -2.42 0.19 -22.25
C ALA A 373 -1.21 -0.47 -21.57
N GLY A 374 0.01 -0.12 -21.99
CA GLY A 374 1.25 -0.58 -21.35
C GLY A 374 1.33 -0.17 -19.87
N CYS A 375 1.05 1.09 -19.55
CA CYS A 375 1.01 1.60 -18.19
C CYS A 375 -0.07 0.92 -17.34
N ALA A 376 -1.28 0.76 -17.87
CA ALA A 376 -2.37 0.07 -17.17
C ALA A 376 -2.00 -1.39 -16.83
N ARG A 377 -1.32 -2.08 -17.77
CA ARG A 377 -0.84 -3.45 -17.57
C ARG A 377 0.26 -3.54 -16.51
N ALA A 378 1.22 -2.62 -16.52
CA ALA A 378 2.27 -2.51 -15.52
C ALA A 378 1.71 -2.18 -14.13
N TRP A 379 0.75 -1.27 -14.05
CA TRP A 379 0.07 -0.90 -12.80
C TRP A 379 -0.72 -2.09 -12.20
N ALA A 380 -1.44 -2.83 -13.03
CA ALA A 380 -2.14 -4.04 -12.59
C ALA A 380 -1.18 -5.08 -12.01
N GLU A 381 -0.01 -5.24 -12.61
CA GLU A 381 1.05 -6.14 -12.13
C GLU A 381 1.68 -5.66 -10.83
N TRP A 382 2.06 -4.39 -10.76
CA TRP A 382 2.68 -3.80 -9.57
C TRP A 382 1.77 -3.90 -8.35
N ARG A 383 0.48 -3.59 -8.53
CA ARG A 383 -0.53 -3.79 -7.50
C ARG A 383 -0.67 -5.26 -7.09
N ASN A 384 -0.68 -6.19 -8.04
CA ASN A 384 -0.70 -7.62 -7.70
C ASN A 384 0.57 -8.05 -6.95
N HIS A 385 1.73 -7.47 -7.25
CA HIS A 385 2.97 -7.71 -6.53
C HIS A 385 2.91 -7.16 -5.10
N LEU A 386 2.36 -5.96 -4.92
CA LEU A 386 2.13 -5.36 -3.60
C LEU A 386 1.15 -6.20 -2.75
N HIS A 387 0.04 -6.66 -3.33
CA HIS A 387 -0.90 -7.53 -2.62
C HIS A 387 -0.24 -8.86 -2.19
N ARG A 388 0.65 -9.44 -3.01
CA ARG A 388 1.39 -10.65 -2.61
C ARG A 388 2.36 -10.40 -1.45
N ARG A 389 3.00 -9.23 -1.39
CA ARG A 389 3.87 -8.86 -0.25
C ARG A 389 3.08 -8.63 1.04
N GLY A 390 1.82 -8.19 0.95
CA GLY A 390 0.95 -8.04 2.12
C GLY A 390 0.42 -9.36 2.68
N ASN A 391 0.34 -10.41 1.85
CA ASN A 391 -0.32 -11.68 2.19
C ASN A 391 0.64 -12.86 2.40
N THR A 392 1.95 -12.62 2.41
CA THR A 392 2.95 -13.68 2.64
C THR A 392 3.92 -13.26 3.73
N ASN A 393 4.37 -14.23 4.52
CA ASN A 393 5.43 -14.03 5.49
C ASN A 393 6.76 -13.86 4.74
N PRO A 394 7.55 -12.79 5.03
CA PRO A 394 8.75 -12.46 4.25
C PRO A 394 9.90 -13.47 4.41
N VAL A 395 9.92 -14.25 5.50
CA VAL A 395 10.98 -15.22 5.80
C VAL A 395 10.68 -16.56 5.15
N SER A 396 9.44 -17.06 5.28
CA SER A 396 9.07 -18.39 4.79
C SER A 396 8.43 -18.42 3.40
N GLY A 397 7.85 -17.30 2.95
CA GLY A 397 7.04 -17.25 1.74
C GLY A 397 5.67 -17.92 1.87
N LEU A 398 5.29 -18.39 3.06
CA LEU A 398 3.95 -18.93 3.34
C LEU A 398 2.90 -17.81 3.41
N PRO A 399 1.61 -18.12 3.16
CA PRO A 399 0.55 -17.15 3.38
C PRO A 399 0.51 -16.72 4.85
N ASN A 400 0.35 -15.43 5.11
CA ASN A 400 0.29 -14.90 6.47
C ASN A 400 -1.17 -14.83 7.00
N LEU A 401 -1.37 -14.36 8.22
CA LEU A 401 -2.72 -14.24 8.80
C LEU A 401 -3.62 -13.26 8.04
N LEU A 402 -3.07 -12.24 7.37
CA LEU A 402 -3.86 -11.35 6.49
C LEU A 402 -4.45 -12.15 5.32
N ALA A 403 -3.69 -13.09 4.75
CA ALA A 403 -4.20 -13.99 3.72
C ALA A 403 -5.32 -14.90 4.23
N LEU A 404 -5.25 -15.36 5.49
CA LEU A 404 -6.32 -16.14 6.12
C LEU A 404 -7.59 -15.29 6.31
N LEU A 405 -7.46 -14.05 6.78
CA LEU A 405 -8.57 -13.13 6.97
C LEU A 405 -9.26 -12.72 5.65
N GLU A 406 -8.52 -12.66 4.54
CA GLU A 406 -9.09 -12.34 3.21
C GLU A 406 -9.98 -13.46 2.63
N ILE A 407 -9.89 -14.69 3.15
CA ILE A 407 -10.72 -15.83 2.68
C ILE A 407 -12.20 -15.64 3.09
N GLY A 408 -12.49 -14.77 4.05
CA GLY A 408 -13.85 -14.35 4.43
C GLY A 408 -14.41 -15.07 5.66
N THR A 409 -15.66 -14.75 6.00
CA THR A 409 -16.28 -14.94 7.32
C THR A 409 -16.74 -16.35 7.67
N VAL A 410 -16.67 -17.33 6.76
CA VAL A 410 -17.13 -18.71 7.05
C VAL A 410 -16.13 -19.72 6.49
N ALA A 411 -14.96 -19.80 7.10
CA ALA A 411 -14.14 -21.00 6.98
C ALA A 411 -14.76 -22.08 7.88
N GLN A 412 -15.49 -23.01 7.28
CA GLN A 412 -16.04 -24.19 7.98
C GLN A 412 -14.90 -25.09 8.46
N GLY A 413 -15.04 -25.67 9.65
CA GLY A 413 -14.04 -26.50 10.32
C GLY A 413 -13.43 -25.87 11.57
N ILE A 414 -12.69 -26.68 12.31
CA ILE A 414 -12.02 -26.31 13.55
C ILE A 414 -10.73 -25.54 13.22
N LEU A 415 -10.57 -24.35 13.80
CA LEU A 415 -9.35 -23.56 13.63
C LEU A 415 -8.29 -24.09 14.61
N VAL A 416 -7.08 -24.33 14.14
CA VAL A 416 -5.98 -24.84 14.96
C VAL A 416 -4.77 -23.94 14.82
N SER A 417 -4.10 -23.70 15.94
CA SER A 417 -2.83 -22.99 16.01
C SER A 417 -1.75 -23.83 16.69
N LEU A 418 -0.51 -23.66 16.24
CA LEU A 418 0.72 -24.18 16.84
C LEU A 418 1.57 -22.98 17.28
N ARG A 419 2.11 -23.05 18.49
CA ARG A 419 3.07 -22.10 19.07
C ARG A 419 4.40 -22.80 19.32
N ILE A 420 5.52 -22.27 18.82
CA ILE A 420 6.87 -22.73 19.21
C ILE A 420 7.28 -22.04 20.51
N GLN A 421 7.50 -22.82 21.58
CA GLN A 421 7.75 -22.31 22.93
C GLN A 421 9.18 -21.75 23.07
N ASN A 422 10.18 -22.48 22.62
CA ASN A 422 11.60 -22.13 22.76
C ASN A 422 12.16 -21.30 21.59
N ARG A 423 11.32 -20.51 20.92
CA ARG A 423 11.71 -19.75 19.72
C ARG A 423 12.84 -18.77 19.97
N SER A 424 12.81 -18.02 21.07
CA SER A 424 13.84 -17.01 21.36
C SER A 424 15.23 -17.63 21.47
N GLN A 425 15.33 -18.80 22.09
CA GLN A 425 16.56 -19.59 22.22
C GLN A 425 17.01 -20.12 20.85
N ILE A 426 16.07 -20.67 20.07
CA ILE A 426 16.33 -21.15 18.72
C ILE A 426 16.85 -20.01 17.82
N ARG A 427 16.20 -18.84 17.85
CA ARG A 427 16.57 -17.66 17.06
C ARG A 427 17.90 -17.07 17.51
N ALA A 428 18.19 -17.03 18.80
CA ALA A 428 19.50 -16.60 19.31
C ALA A 428 20.64 -17.51 18.84
N SER A 429 20.33 -18.78 18.54
CA SER A 429 21.31 -19.77 18.09
C SER A 429 21.47 -19.87 16.56
N LEU A 430 20.52 -19.34 15.78
CA LEU A 430 20.46 -19.49 14.32
C LEU A 430 20.79 -18.17 13.61
N GLU A 431 21.49 -18.26 12.48
CA GLU A 431 21.65 -17.15 11.55
C GLU A 431 20.35 -16.93 10.74
N ASP A 432 20.02 -15.69 10.40
CA ASP A 432 18.77 -15.31 9.69
C ASP A 432 18.55 -16.11 8.38
N GLN A 433 19.62 -16.51 7.68
CA GLN A 433 19.50 -17.30 6.44
C GLN A 433 19.00 -18.74 6.66
N ARG A 434 19.16 -19.29 7.87
CA ARG A 434 18.77 -20.68 8.20
C ARG A 434 17.42 -20.78 8.91
N GLU A 435 16.81 -19.65 9.28
CA GLU A 435 15.45 -19.63 9.84
C GLU A 435 14.44 -20.25 8.85
N LYS A 436 14.65 -20.03 7.55
CA LYS A 436 13.81 -20.62 6.50
C LYS A 436 13.84 -22.15 6.50
N GLU A 437 15.01 -22.76 6.67
CA GLU A 437 15.16 -24.23 6.73
C GLU A 437 14.40 -24.81 7.94
N LEU A 438 14.48 -24.15 9.09
CA LEU A 438 13.72 -24.54 10.28
C LEU A 438 12.21 -24.48 10.01
N VAL A 439 11.74 -23.37 9.43
CA VAL A 439 10.32 -23.21 9.10
C VAL A 439 9.87 -24.28 8.11
N GLU A 440 10.68 -24.62 7.10
CA GLU A 440 10.38 -25.70 6.16
C GLU A 440 10.23 -27.06 6.87
N GLN A 441 11.09 -27.37 7.85
CA GLN A 441 10.97 -28.58 8.67
C GLN A 441 9.67 -28.61 9.49
N VAL A 442 9.33 -27.49 10.14
CA VAL A 442 8.08 -27.34 10.92
C VAL A 442 6.86 -27.54 10.01
N VAL A 443 6.88 -26.91 8.84
CA VAL A 443 5.75 -26.95 7.88
C VAL A 443 5.60 -28.32 7.26
N ASN A 444 6.70 -29.02 6.98
CA ASN A 444 6.66 -30.40 6.49
C ASN A 444 5.99 -31.33 7.51
N ARG A 445 6.27 -31.16 8.81
CA ARG A 445 5.60 -31.91 9.89
C ARG A 445 4.12 -31.54 9.98
N LEU A 446 3.80 -30.24 9.92
CA LEU A 446 2.42 -29.76 9.97
C LEU A 446 1.57 -30.22 8.78
N ARG A 447 2.14 -30.33 7.57
CA ARG A 447 1.42 -30.81 6.37
C ARG A 447 0.83 -32.20 6.56
N PHE A 448 1.48 -33.06 7.36
CA PHE A 448 0.93 -34.38 7.68
C PHE A 448 -0.31 -34.30 8.54
N GLY A 449 -0.36 -33.41 9.55
CA GLY A 449 -1.55 -33.25 10.39
C GLY A 449 -2.61 -32.30 9.83
N ALA A 450 -2.25 -31.44 8.87
CA ALA A 450 -3.18 -30.53 8.20
C ALA A 450 -3.97 -31.19 7.06
N ASN A 451 -3.69 -32.45 6.71
CA ASN A 451 -4.41 -33.22 5.67
C ASN A 451 -4.64 -32.45 4.35
N GLY A 452 -3.64 -31.67 3.91
CA GLY A 452 -3.71 -30.89 2.68
C GLY A 452 -4.33 -29.48 2.81
N SER A 453 -4.80 -29.09 4.00
CA SER A 453 -5.19 -27.71 4.28
C SER A 453 -3.98 -26.77 4.18
N PRO A 454 -4.16 -25.54 3.66
CA PRO A 454 -3.11 -24.53 3.63
C PRO A 454 -2.71 -24.13 5.06
N VAL A 455 -1.41 -24.14 5.33
CA VAL A 455 -0.83 -23.67 6.59
C VAL A 455 -0.47 -22.20 6.43
N TYR A 456 -0.97 -21.38 7.36
CA TYR A 456 -0.70 -19.95 7.47
C TYR A 456 0.35 -19.73 8.54
N GLN A 457 1.24 -18.78 8.32
CA GLN A 457 2.25 -18.41 9.31
C GLN A 457 1.95 -17.02 9.86
N ALA A 458 1.80 -16.94 11.17
CA ALA A 458 1.74 -15.68 11.90
C ALA A 458 3.15 -15.20 12.25
N ASP A 459 3.22 -13.99 12.79
CA ASP A 459 4.45 -13.54 13.42
C ASP A 459 4.71 -14.38 14.69
N ASP A 460 5.97 -14.44 15.09
CA ASP A 460 6.41 -15.12 16.30
C ASP A 460 6.42 -16.65 16.36
N GLY A 461 6.70 -17.33 15.25
CA GLY A 461 6.87 -18.79 15.22
C GLY A 461 5.56 -19.54 15.46
N THR A 462 4.48 -18.92 15.02
CA THR A 462 3.12 -19.39 15.19
C THR A 462 2.56 -19.80 13.83
N PHE A 463 1.88 -20.93 13.80
CA PHE A 463 1.30 -21.50 12.57
C PHE A 463 -0.17 -21.77 12.79
N VAL A 464 -1.00 -21.50 11.80
CA VAL A 464 -2.46 -21.63 11.88
C VAL A 464 -2.95 -22.40 10.66
N TRP A 465 -3.88 -23.32 10.87
CA TRP A 465 -4.55 -24.04 9.77
C TRP A 465 -5.98 -24.39 10.14
N MET A 466 -6.77 -24.73 9.12
CA MET A 466 -8.14 -25.22 9.29
C MET A 466 -8.15 -26.75 9.25
N SER A 467 -8.65 -27.38 10.30
CA SER A 467 -8.93 -28.82 10.31
C SER A 467 -10.39 -29.08 9.95
N GLN A 468 -10.60 -30.09 9.10
CA GLN A 468 -11.94 -30.60 8.76
C GLN A 468 -12.32 -31.82 9.61
N ALA A 469 -11.44 -32.25 10.53
CA ALA A 469 -11.70 -33.39 11.39
C ALA A 469 -12.69 -33.03 12.52
N PRO A 470 -13.55 -33.97 12.96
CA PRO A 470 -14.33 -33.81 14.19
C PRO A 470 -13.42 -33.62 15.41
N GLU A 471 -13.92 -32.96 16.47
CA GLU A 471 -13.10 -32.61 17.64
C GLU A 471 -12.40 -33.81 18.29
N GLY A 472 -13.09 -34.94 18.47
CA GLY A 472 -12.49 -36.14 19.07
C GLY A 472 -11.36 -36.76 18.23
N GLU A 473 -11.44 -36.65 16.90
CA GLU A 473 -10.37 -37.09 16.00
C GLU A 473 -9.22 -36.07 15.94
N LEU A 474 -9.54 -34.78 16.03
CA LEU A 474 -8.55 -33.72 16.06
C LEU A 474 -7.61 -33.87 17.26
N GLN A 475 -8.12 -34.17 18.46
CA GLN A 475 -7.28 -34.37 19.64
C GLN A 475 -6.23 -35.47 19.45
N GLN A 476 -6.63 -36.61 18.86
CA GLN A 476 -5.71 -37.70 18.53
C GLN A 476 -4.68 -37.28 17.46
N GLN A 477 -5.09 -36.50 16.47
CA GLN A 477 -4.17 -35.94 15.47
C GLN A 477 -3.17 -34.96 16.09
N LEU A 478 -3.59 -34.14 17.06
CA LEU A 478 -2.71 -33.22 17.78
C LEU A 478 -1.69 -33.96 18.65
N ASP A 479 -2.09 -35.05 19.32
CA ASP A 479 -1.16 -35.92 20.05
C ASP A 479 -0.12 -36.56 19.12
N GLY A 480 -0.55 -37.04 17.95
CA GLY A 480 0.34 -37.56 16.91
C GLY A 480 1.31 -36.51 16.38
N LEU A 481 0.84 -35.30 16.09
CA LEU A 481 1.67 -34.17 15.70
C LEU A 481 2.67 -33.79 16.80
N TYR A 482 2.22 -33.70 18.05
CA TYR A 482 3.09 -33.42 19.19
C TYR A 482 4.24 -34.44 19.28
N ALA A 483 3.95 -35.74 19.08
CA ALA A 483 4.96 -36.78 19.06
C ALA A 483 5.98 -36.61 17.90
N LEU A 484 5.54 -36.17 16.72
CA LEU A 484 6.44 -35.86 15.59
C LEU A 484 7.40 -34.70 15.91
N PHE A 485 6.95 -33.71 16.67
CA PHE A 485 7.78 -32.57 17.07
C PHE A 485 8.84 -32.92 18.12
N ARG A 486 8.71 -34.04 18.85
CA ARG A 486 9.76 -34.54 19.76
C ARG A 486 11.03 -35.00 19.03
N SER A 487 10.95 -35.22 17.72
CA SER A 487 12.15 -35.50 16.91
C SER A 487 12.89 -34.18 16.62
N PRO A 488 14.20 -34.08 16.90
CA PRO A 488 14.97 -32.86 16.63
C PRO A 488 14.86 -32.41 15.18
N ALA A 489 14.73 -31.11 14.94
CA ALA A 489 14.79 -30.52 13.62
C ALA A 489 16.26 -30.41 13.17
N VAL A 490 16.56 -30.92 11.98
CA VAL A 490 17.89 -30.84 11.37
C VAL A 490 17.99 -29.54 10.57
N VAL A 491 18.86 -28.62 10.99
CA VAL A 491 19.09 -27.32 10.31
C VAL A 491 20.59 -27.16 10.08
N GLY A 492 21.02 -27.24 8.82
CA GLY A 492 22.42 -27.45 8.47
C GLY A 492 23.03 -28.69 9.16
N ALA A 493 24.00 -28.48 10.05
CA ALA A 493 24.67 -29.54 10.82
C ALA A 493 24.20 -29.62 12.29
N ARG A 494 23.20 -28.85 12.69
CA ARG A 494 22.71 -28.77 14.08
C ARG A 494 21.38 -29.51 14.23
N LEU A 495 21.21 -30.12 15.41
CA LEU A 495 19.95 -30.72 15.86
C LEU A 495 19.32 -29.77 16.85
N LEU A 496 18.11 -29.29 16.54
CA LEU A 496 17.38 -28.35 17.38
C LEU A 496 16.11 -29.02 17.91
N ASP A 497 15.96 -29.03 19.23
CA ASP A 497 14.70 -29.46 19.84
C ASP A 497 13.66 -28.34 19.69
N VAL A 498 12.50 -28.66 19.12
CA VAL A 498 11.43 -27.68 18.84
C VAL A 498 10.25 -28.00 19.73
N GLN A 499 10.10 -27.23 20.80
CA GLN A 499 9.01 -27.41 21.76
C GLN A 499 7.76 -26.69 21.25
N VAL A 500 6.64 -27.39 21.20
CA VAL A 500 5.40 -26.89 20.63
C VAL A 500 4.22 -27.08 21.57
N ALA A 501 3.24 -26.18 21.50
CA ALA A 501 1.91 -26.37 22.09
C ALA A 501 0.85 -26.00 21.05
N PHE A 502 -0.32 -26.62 21.16
CA PHE A 502 -1.43 -26.41 20.24
C PHE A 502 -2.63 -25.77 20.93
N GLY A 503 -3.38 -24.96 20.19
CA GLY A 503 -4.64 -24.40 20.63
C GLY A 503 -5.67 -24.48 19.51
N TYR A 504 -6.92 -24.84 19.81
CA TYR A 504 -7.95 -24.99 18.79
C TYR A 504 -9.29 -24.36 19.20
N ASP A 505 -10.09 -23.93 18.22
CA ASP A 505 -11.39 -23.24 18.41
C ASP A 505 -12.44 -23.88 17.50
N VAL A 506 -13.44 -24.49 18.15
CA VAL A 506 -14.55 -25.23 17.54
C VAL A 506 -15.74 -24.36 17.17
N ASP A 507 -15.80 -23.11 17.64
CA ASP A 507 -16.95 -22.23 17.41
C ASP A 507 -16.87 -21.57 16.03
N GLU A 508 -17.53 -22.22 15.06
CA GLU A 508 -17.64 -21.73 13.69
C GLU A 508 -18.50 -20.46 13.55
N GLY A 509 -19.30 -20.12 14.55
CA GLY A 509 -20.18 -18.94 14.55
C GLY A 509 -19.46 -17.63 14.82
N ARG A 510 -18.25 -17.68 15.39
CA ARG A 510 -17.44 -16.50 15.74
C ARG A 510 -16.70 -15.91 14.52
N PRO A 511 -16.50 -14.57 14.47
CA PRO A 511 -15.65 -13.93 13.48
C PRO A 511 -14.26 -14.57 13.45
N LEU A 512 -13.75 -14.86 12.25
CA LEU A 512 -12.44 -15.52 12.07
C LEU A 512 -11.30 -14.82 12.81
N SER A 513 -11.30 -13.49 12.89
CA SER A 513 -10.32 -12.72 13.67
C SER A 513 -10.34 -13.06 15.17
N GLN A 514 -11.53 -13.22 15.75
CA GLN A 514 -11.69 -13.62 17.15
C GLN A 514 -11.30 -15.08 17.36
N ARG A 515 -11.62 -15.96 16.40
CA ARG A 515 -11.20 -17.37 16.43
C ARG A 515 -9.69 -17.49 16.41
N ILE A 516 -9.00 -16.75 15.53
CA ILE A 516 -7.53 -16.71 15.51
C ILE A 516 -7.00 -16.27 16.88
N ALA A 517 -7.49 -15.16 17.43
CA ALA A 517 -7.05 -14.70 18.75
C ALA A 517 -7.30 -15.75 19.86
N GLY A 518 -8.46 -16.41 19.85
CA GLY A 518 -8.81 -17.45 20.81
C GLY A 518 -7.91 -18.69 20.71
N THR A 519 -7.70 -19.22 19.51
CA THR A 519 -6.78 -20.37 19.31
C THR A 519 -5.37 -20.08 19.81
N LEU A 520 -4.86 -18.87 19.57
CA LEU A 520 -3.53 -18.46 20.03
C LEU A 520 -3.45 -18.36 21.55
N ALA A 521 -4.49 -17.80 22.18
CA ALA A 521 -4.58 -17.76 23.64
C ALA A 521 -4.61 -19.17 24.24
N ALA A 522 -5.37 -20.10 23.65
CA ALA A 522 -5.41 -21.49 24.08
C ALA A 522 -4.06 -22.20 23.91
N ALA A 523 -3.31 -21.93 22.83
CA ALA A 523 -1.98 -22.49 22.64
C ALA A 523 -0.98 -21.97 23.69
N ASP A 524 -1.07 -20.69 24.06
CA ASP A 524 -0.24 -20.07 25.10
C ASP A 524 -0.58 -20.59 26.50
N GLU A 525 -1.85 -20.88 26.76
CA GLU A 525 -2.29 -21.49 28.00
C GLU A 525 -1.86 -22.96 28.10
N ALA A 526 -2.01 -23.73 27.01
CA ALA A 526 -1.48 -25.09 26.92
C ALA A 526 0.04 -25.13 27.21
N ALA A 527 0.80 -24.20 26.63
CA ALA A 527 2.23 -24.08 26.89
C ALA A 527 2.56 -23.78 28.37
N ARG A 528 1.79 -22.90 29.02
CA ARG A 528 1.98 -22.54 30.44
C ARG A 528 1.68 -23.69 31.38
N GLU A 529 0.64 -24.46 31.09
CA GLU A 529 0.21 -25.61 31.91
C GLU A 529 0.99 -26.89 31.61
N GLY A 530 1.94 -26.86 30.67
CA GLY A 530 2.68 -28.06 30.23
C GLY A 530 1.80 -29.06 29.47
N LEU A 531 0.64 -28.63 28.97
CA LEU A 531 -0.27 -29.42 28.16
C LEU A 531 0.17 -29.43 26.70
N ARG A 532 -0.22 -30.49 25.99
CA ARG A 532 0.07 -30.64 24.55
C ARG A 532 -0.83 -29.74 23.71
N TRP A 533 -2.10 -29.69 24.08
CA TRP A 533 -3.13 -28.93 23.38
C TRP A 533 -4.19 -28.45 24.37
N LYS A 534 -4.90 -27.36 24.03
CA LYS A 534 -6.06 -26.87 24.79
C LYS A 534 -7.15 -26.37 23.84
N CYS A 535 -8.41 -26.65 24.18
CA CYS A 535 -9.56 -26.07 23.49
C CYS A 535 -9.76 -24.63 23.98
N PHE A 536 -10.01 -23.70 23.07
CA PHE A 536 -10.40 -22.36 23.43
C PHE A 536 -11.84 -22.35 23.94
N ASP A 537 -12.02 -21.92 25.18
CA ASP A 537 -13.32 -21.72 25.80
C ASP A 537 -13.69 -20.22 25.75
N PRO A 538 -14.75 -19.81 25.04
CA PRO A 538 -15.20 -18.42 25.03
C PRO A 538 -15.49 -17.85 26.42
N ALA A 539 -15.88 -18.68 27.41
CA ALA A 539 -16.10 -18.23 28.79
C ALA A 539 -14.80 -17.76 29.46
N SER A 540 -13.63 -18.20 28.99
CA SER A 540 -12.34 -17.76 29.50
C SER A 540 -11.97 -16.33 29.09
N LEU A 541 -12.66 -15.74 28.11
CA LEU A 541 -12.43 -14.34 27.72
C LEU A 541 -12.90 -13.35 28.79
N ASP A 542 -14.04 -13.63 29.44
CA ASP A 542 -14.55 -12.81 30.53
C ASP A 542 -13.58 -12.87 31.73
N ASP A 543 -12.98 -14.04 31.98
CA ASP A 543 -11.94 -14.22 32.99
C ASP A 543 -10.62 -13.52 32.60
N ALA A 544 -10.26 -13.48 31.32
CA ALA A 544 -9.07 -12.80 30.83
C ALA A 544 -9.21 -11.27 30.88
N GLU A 545 -10.37 -10.72 30.47
CA GLU A 545 -10.70 -9.30 30.59
C GLU A 545 -10.77 -8.88 32.06
N TRP A 546 -11.36 -9.72 32.91
CA TRP A 546 -11.33 -9.55 34.36
C TRP A 546 -9.91 -9.56 34.92
N THR A 547 -9.05 -10.52 34.54
CA THR A 547 -7.66 -10.60 34.99
C THR A 547 -6.87 -9.37 34.57
N LEU A 548 -7.10 -8.84 33.36
CA LEU A 548 -6.50 -7.59 32.89
C LEU A 548 -6.99 -6.38 33.70
N SER A 549 -8.28 -6.32 34.04
CA SER A 549 -8.85 -5.32 34.95
C SER A 549 -8.32 -5.45 36.39
N LEU A 550 -8.11 -6.68 36.88
CA LEU A 550 -7.62 -7.00 38.22
C LEU A 550 -6.20 -6.45 38.44
N LEU A 551 -5.34 -6.56 37.41
CA LEU A 551 -3.98 -6.02 37.40
C LEU A 551 -3.94 -4.50 37.60
N SER A 552 -4.94 -3.77 37.08
CA SER A 552 -5.04 -2.31 37.21
C SER A 552 -5.57 -1.86 38.57
N ARG A 553 -6.15 -2.76 39.37
CA ARG A 553 -6.91 -2.42 40.59
C ARG A 553 -6.22 -2.82 41.90
N LEU A 554 -5.10 -3.55 41.87
CA LEU A 554 -4.44 -4.03 43.08
C LEU A 554 -4.01 -2.86 44.01
N ASP A 555 -3.42 -1.81 43.44
CA ASP A 555 -2.99 -0.61 44.18
C ASP A 555 -4.21 0.08 44.85
N GLN A 556 -5.30 0.24 44.11
CA GLN A 556 -6.55 0.82 44.61
C GLN A 556 -7.19 -0.07 45.68
N ALA A 557 -7.09 -1.39 45.54
CA ALA A 557 -7.65 -2.34 46.49
C ALA A 557 -6.87 -2.35 47.83
N LEU A 558 -5.54 -2.16 47.78
CA LEU A 558 -4.72 -1.94 48.96
C LEU A 558 -5.12 -0.64 49.68
N GLU A 559 -5.25 0.48 48.93
CA GLU A 559 -5.67 1.77 49.50
C GLU A 559 -7.10 1.77 50.05
N ALA A 560 -8.01 1.05 49.38
CA ALA A 560 -9.42 0.95 49.76
C ALA A 560 -9.71 -0.06 50.88
N GLY A 561 -8.68 -0.71 51.45
CA GLY A 561 -8.84 -1.68 52.54
C GLY A 561 -9.57 -2.95 52.13
N GLN A 562 -9.54 -3.32 50.84
CA GLN A 562 -10.17 -4.52 50.32
C GLN A 562 -9.31 -5.77 50.52
N LEU A 563 -7.99 -5.58 50.69
CA LEU A 563 -7.06 -6.62 51.09
C LEU A 563 -6.90 -6.63 52.61
N TRP A 564 -6.86 -7.83 53.18
CA TRP A 564 -6.67 -8.06 54.61
C TRP A 564 -5.90 -9.36 54.84
N VAL A 565 -5.35 -9.53 56.05
CA VAL A 565 -4.56 -10.71 56.41
C VAL A 565 -5.37 -11.61 57.34
N ALA A 566 -5.58 -12.84 56.91
CA ALA A 566 -6.08 -13.93 57.75
C ALA A 566 -4.90 -14.66 58.38
N TYR A 567 -5.09 -15.18 59.58
CA TYR A 567 -4.09 -15.91 60.34
C TYR A 567 -4.57 -17.32 60.58
N GLN A 568 -3.77 -18.32 60.19
CA GLN A 568 -4.07 -19.72 60.46
C GLN A 568 -3.13 -20.25 61.55
N PRO A 569 -3.66 -20.64 62.74
CA PRO A 569 -2.86 -21.16 63.84
C PRO A 569 -2.06 -22.43 63.50
N LYS A 570 -0.78 -22.43 63.91
CA LYS A 570 0.12 -23.59 63.94
C LYS A 570 0.16 -24.18 65.36
N LEU A 571 -0.19 -25.45 65.48
CA LEU A 571 -0.18 -26.19 66.75
C LEU A 571 1.12 -26.98 66.87
N ASP A 572 1.77 -26.92 68.02
CA ASP A 572 2.90 -27.78 68.36
C ASP A 572 2.37 -29.16 68.78
N CYS A 573 2.83 -30.21 68.10
CA CYS A 573 2.33 -31.58 68.28
C CYS A 573 2.67 -32.19 69.63
N ILE A 574 3.75 -31.72 70.29
CA ILE A 574 4.23 -32.26 71.56
C ILE A 574 3.47 -31.63 72.73
N THR A 575 3.34 -30.30 72.70
CA THR A 575 2.77 -29.51 73.79
C THR A 575 1.26 -29.32 73.65
N GLY A 576 0.70 -29.50 72.46
CA GLY A 576 -0.69 -29.19 72.14
C GLY A 576 -1.00 -27.70 72.22
N VAL A 577 0.01 -26.83 72.22
CA VAL A 577 -0.16 -25.38 72.33
C VAL A 577 0.02 -24.72 70.96
N THR A 578 -0.75 -23.67 70.68
CA THR A 578 -0.54 -22.84 69.50
C THR A 578 0.74 -22.01 69.64
N VAL A 579 1.72 -22.25 68.78
CA VAL A 579 3.07 -21.64 68.84
C VAL A 579 3.31 -20.58 67.76
N GLY A 580 2.39 -20.47 66.80
CA GLY A 580 2.47 -19.45 65.75
C GLY A 580 1.24 -19.43 64.86
N ALA A 581 1.32 -18.64 63.79
CA ALA A 581 0.32 -18.66 62.72
C ALA A 581 0.93 -18.35 61.36
N GLU A 582 0.32 -18.86 60.30
CA GLU A 582 0.59 -18.43 58.93
C GLU A 582 -0.28 -17.24 58.55
N ALA A 583 0.34 -16.19 58.02
CA ALA A 583 -0.32 -14.99 57.52
C ALA A 583 -0.69 -15.18 56.04
N LEU A 584 -1.99 -15.20 55.80
CA LEU A 584 -2.61 -15.53 54.52
C LEU A 584 -3.37 -14.31 54.00
N VAL A 585 -2.91 -13.75 52.90
CA VAL A 585 -3.59 -12.60 52.29
C VAL A 585 -4.96 -12.99 51.75
N ARG A 586 -5.94 -12.11 51.91
CA ARG A 586 -7.32 -12.26 51.45
C ARG A 586 -7.76 -10.99 50.77
N TRP A 587 -8.54 -11.13 49.71
CA TRP A 587 -9.14 -9.99 49.00
C TRP A 587 -10.65 -10.17 48.94
N THR A 588 -11.37 -9.20 49.51
CA THR A 588 -12.83 -9.12 49.44
C THR A 588 -13.22 -7.94 48.57
N HIS A 589 -13.67 -8.22 47.33
CA HIS A 589 -14.07 -7.21 46.37
C HIS A 589 -15.56 -6.84 46.54
N PRO A 590 -15.94 -5.55 46.49
CA PRO A 590 -17.31 -5.09 46.76
C PRO A 590 -18.40 -5.77 45.89
N GLU A 591 -18.10 -6.00 44.62
CA GLU A 591 -19.08 -6.56 43.65
C GLU A 591 -18.94 -8.08 43.45
N LYS A 592 -17.74 -8.63 43.68
CA LYS A 592 -17.40 -10.01 43.29
C LYS A 592 -17.27 -10.95 44.50
N GLY A 593 -17.30 -10.40 45.71
CA GLY A 593 -17.07 -11.17 46.93
C GLY A 593 -15.61 -11.56 47.07
N ASN A 594 -15.35 -12.76 47.61
CA ASN A 594 -14.00 -13.21 47.91
C ASN A 594 -13.25 -13.63 46.65
N ILE A 595 -12.07 -13.06 46.44
CA ILE A 595 -11.15 -13.40 45.35
C ILE A 595 -10.08 -14.33 45.94
N PHE A 596 -9.86 -15.48 45.30
CA PHE A 596 -8.89 -16.47 45.75
C PHE A 596 -7.44 -15.98 45.54
N PRO A 597 -6.51 -16.27 46.48
CA PRO A 597 -5.10 -15.88 46.40
C PRO A 597 -4.42 -16.19 45.06
N ASP A 598 -4.62 -17.39 44.52
CA ASP A 598 -3.99 -17.84 43.28
C ASP A 598 -4.29 -16.93 42.08
N GLN A 599 -5.47 -16.28 42.08
CA GLN A 599 -5.89 -15.41 40.99
C GLN A 599 -5.14 -14.08 40.99
N PHE A 600 -4.91 -13.47 42.17
CA PHE A 600 -4.33 -12.14 42.26
C PHE A 600 -2.83 -12.13 42.61
N ILE A 601 -2.30 -13.16 43.26
CA ILE A 601 -0.85 -13.25 43.55
C ILE A 601 -0.07 -13.38 42.24
N GLY A 602 -0.44 -14.33 41.37
CA GLY A 602 0.21 -14.48 40.07
C GLY A 602 0.02 -13.25 39.17
N ALA A 603 -1.08 -12.51 39.35
CA ALA A 603 -1.30 -11.23 38.69
C ALA A 603 -0.30 -10.16 39.21
N ALA A 604 -0.16 -10.02 40.53
CA ALA A 604 0.77 -9.10 41.17
C ALA A 604 2.23 -9.36 40.78
N GLU A 605 2.61 -10.63 40.59
CA GLU A 605 3.95 -11.00 40.09
C GLU A 605 4.19 -10.48 38.66
N ARG A 606 3.23 -10.70 37.76
CA ARG A 606 3.35 -10.28 36.34
C ARG A 606 3.36 -8.77 36.15
N SER A 607 2.67 -8.01 37.01
CA SER A 607 2.66 -6.55 36.96
C SER A 607 3.78 -5.89 37.77
N GLY A 608 4.64 -6.67 38.46
CA GLY A 608 5.69 -6.12 39.31
C GLY A 608 5.18 -5.46 40.60
N ARG A 609 3.97 -5.79 41.05
CA ARG A 609 3.32 -5.26 42.27
C ARG A 609 3.48 -6.16 43.51
N ILE A 610 4.06 -7.34 43.34
CA ILE A 610 4.22 -8.31 44.43
C ILE A 610 5.00 -7.76 45.63
N ALA A 611 5.97 -6.86 45.42
CA ALA A 611 6.72 -6.23 46.51
C ALA A 611 5.84 -5.41 47.46
N GLU A 612 4.86 -4.67 46.93
CA GLU A 612 3.93 -3.85 47.72
C GLU A 612 2.98 -4.73 48.53
N LEU A 613 2.49 -5.81 47.91
CA LEU A 613 1.65 -6.81 48.56
C LEU A 613 2.39 -7.52 49.69
N THR A 614 3.64 -7.97 49.44
CA THR A 614 4.48 -8.61 50.46
C THR A 614 4.74 -7.65 51.62
N ARG A 615 5.03 -6.37 51.36
CA ARG A 615 5.20 -5.37 52.42
C ARG A 615 3.95 -5.22 53.28
N PHE A 616 2.77 -5.15 52.65
CA PHE A 616 1.49 -5.06 53.36
C PHE A 616 1.27 -6.26 54.30
N VAL A 617 1.48 -7.49 53.80
CA VAL A 617 1.31 -8.70 54.59
C VAL A 617 2.34 -8.77 55.72
N LEU A 618 3.61 -8.46 55.42
CA LEU A 618 4.70 -8.51 56.39
C LEU A 618 4.49 -7.51 57.54
N ASP A 619 4.07 -6.29 57.24
CA ASP A 619 3.80 -5.27 58.26
C ASP A 619 2.62 -5.67 59.18
N ASP A 620 1.49 -6.17 58.66
CA ASP A 620 0.37 -6.60 59.51
C ASP A 620 0.74 -7.87 60.31
N ALA A 621 1.45 -8.83 59.68
CA ALA A 621 1.87 -10.08 60.31
C ALA A 621 2.83 -9.84 61.49
N VAL A 622 3.91 -9.08 61.26
CA VAL A 622 4.90 -8.78 62.30
C VAL A 622 4.31 -7.87 63.37
N SER A 623 3.47 -6.89 63.01
CA SER A 623 2.75 -6.07 64.00
C SER A 623 1.86 -6.92 64.90
N THR A 624 1.10 -7.86 64.33
CA THR A 624 0.18 -8.73 65.08
C THR A 624 0.95 -9.66 66.00
N ALA A 625 1.99 -10.33 65.50
CA ALA A 625 2.83 -11.23 66.29
C ALA A 625 3.59 -10.47 67.40
N SER A 626 4.12 -9.28 67.11
CA SER A 626 4.76 -8.43 68.10
C SER A 626 3.82 -8.04 69.23
N HIS A 627 2.54 -7.76 68.93
CA HIS A 627 1.55 -7.45 69.95
C HIS A 627 1.28 -8.67 70.85
N ILE A 628 1.12 -9.87 70.27
CA ILE A 628 0.94 -11.13 71.01
C ILE A 628 2.16 -11.41 71.90
N ASN A 629 3.37 -11.19 71.40
CA ASN A 629 4.60 -11.39 72.16
C ASN A 629 4.78 -10.40 73.31
N GLY A 630 4.28 -9.17 73.15
CA GLY A 630 4.20 -8.18 74.22
C GLY A 630 3.34 -8.62 75.41
N LEU A 631 2.43 -9.59 75.21
CA LEU A 631 1.63 -10.21 76.28
C LEU A 631 2.36 -11.38 76.98
N GLY A 632 3.66 -11.56 76.74
CA GLY A 632 4.49 -12.58 77.39
C GLY A 632 4.44 -13.96 76.73
N ARG A 633 3.99 -14.05 75.47
CA ARG A 633 4.02 -15.29 74.67
C ARG A 633 5.25 -15.32 73.76
N LYS A 634 5.65 -16.52 73.34
CA LYS A 634 6.63 -16.72 72.26
C LYS A 634 5.88 -17.23 71.03
N PHE A 635 5.39 -16.30 70.22
CA PHE A 635 4.54 -16.55 69.06
C PHE A 635 5.30 -16.22 67.78
N SER A 636 5.39 -17.21 66.89
CA SER A 636 5.99 -17.07 65.56
C SER A 636 4.94 -16.71 64.51
N VAL A 637 5.37 -16.05 63.43
CA VAL A 637 4.50 -15.77 62.29
C VAL A 637 5.17 -16.13 60.98
N ALA A 638 4.43 -16.84 60.13
CA ALA A 638 4.87 -17.27 58.81
C ALA A 638 4.29 -16.35 57.73
N VAL A 639 5.10 -15.95 56.75
CA VAL A 639 4.70 -15.12 55.62
C VAL A 639 5.21 -15.73 54.32
N ASN A 640 4.30 -15.91 53.36
CA ASN A 640 4.63 -16.39 52.02
C ASN A 640 5.47 -15.38 51.24
N LEU A 641 6.55 -15.86 50.60
CA LEU A 641 7.48 -15.05 49.82
C LEU A 641 7.53 -15.52 48.36
N SER A 642 7.20 -14.61 47.43
CA SER A 642 7.35 -14.86 46.00
C SER A 642 8.82 -14.90 45.59
N ALA A 643 9.20 -15.88 44.76
CA ALA A 643 10.56 -15.99 44.24
C ALA A 643 10.98 -14.83 43.32
N THR A 644 10.02 -14.06 42.78
CA THR A 644 10.32 -12.86 41.99
C THR A 644 11.05 -11.79 42.81
N LEU A 645 10.88 -11.79 44.14
CA LEU A 645 11.56 -10.88 45.06
C LEU A 645 12.96 -11.36 45.46
N LEU A 646 13.34 -12.60 45.14
CA LEU A 646 14.66 -13.17 45.42
C LEU A 646 15.73 -12.76 44.39
N ALA A 647 15.34 -12.03 43.34
CA ALA A 647 16.26 -11.53 42.32
C ALA A 647 16.92 -10.17 42.68
N GLY A 648 16.76 -9.68 43.92
CA GLY A 648 17.42 -8.44 44.35
C GLY A 648 17.30 -8.12 45.84
N ASP A 649 18.15 -7.23 46.32
CA ASP A 649 18.35 -6.94 47.76
C ASP A 649 17.17 -6.23 48.44
N ALA A 650 16.17 -5.78 47.67
CA ALA A 650 15.05 -4.98 48.19
C ALA A 650 14.25 -5.72 49.28
N ILE A 651 14.16 -7.06 49.20
CA ILE A 651 13.49 -7.87 50.22
C ILE A 651 14.24 -7.86 51.55
N ILE A 652 15.58 -7.86 51.52
CA ILE A 652 16.42 -7.84 52.72
C ILE A 652 16.18 -6.53 53.48
N SER A 653 16.15 -5.40 52.78
CA SER A 653 15.82 -4.10 53.36
C SER A 653 14.40 -4.07 53.92
N MET A 654 13.41 -4.59 53.17
CA MET A 654 12.02 -4.64 53.61
C MET A 654 11.85 -5.41 54.94
N VAL A 655 12.44 -6.61 55.04
CA VAL A 655 12.36 -7.44 56.24
C VAL A 655 13.08 -6.78 57.42
N ARG A 656 14.28 -6.25 57.19
CA ARG A 656 15.05 -5.52 58.20
C ARG A 656 14.26 -4.34 58.77
N ASP A 657 13.66 -3.53 57.89
CA ASP A 657 12.91 -2.34 58.28
C ASP A 657 11.66 -2.71 59.10
N THR A 658 10.91 -3.74 58.69
CA THR A 658 9.72 -4.20 59.42
C THR A 658 10.09 -4.77 60.80
N ILE A 659 11.14 -5.60 60.90
CA ILE A 659 11.63 -6.12 62.18
C ILE A 659 12.02 -4.98 63.14
N HIS A 660 12.78 -3.98 62.65
CA HIS A 660 13.19 -2.84 63.47
C HIS A 660 11.99 -1.98 63.90
N LYS A 661 11.06 -1.72 62.97
CA LYS A 661 9.86 -0.90 63.22
C LYS A 661 9.03 -1.43 64.39
N TYR A 662 8.85 -2.75 64.47
CA TYR A 662 8.05 -3.39 65.52
C TYR A 662 8.87 -3.98 66.67
N ARG A 663 10.21 -3.85 66.65
CA ARG A 663 11.13 -4.46 67.63
C ARG A 663 10.89 -5.96 67.80
N PHE A 664 10.64 -6.63 66.68
CA PHE A 664 10.33 -8.05 66.65
C PHE A 664 11.61 -8.89 66.74
N ALA A 665 11.56 -10.06 67.38
CA ALA A 665 12.69 -10.97 67.42
C ALA A 665 12.80 -11.69 66.05
N PRO A 666 13.93 -11.60 65.33
CA PRO A 666 14.05 -12.18 63.99
C PRO A 666 13.77 -13.69 63.94
N ASP A 667 14.11 -14.43 64.99
CA ASP A 667 13.92 -15.89 65.10
C ASP A 667 12.44 -16.31 65.16
N LEU A 668 11.52 -15.36 65.30
CA LEU A 668 10.09 -15.59 65.33
C LEU A 668 9.40 -15.27 63.99
N LEU A 669 10.13 -14.73 63.01
CA LEU A 669 9.63 -14.53 61.65
C LEU A 669 10.04 -15.73 60.80
N VAL A 670 9.07 -16.36 60.15
CA VAL A 670 9.29 -17.45 59.20
C VAL A 670 8.90 -16.94 57.81
N LEU A 671 9.80 -17.04 56.83
CA LEU A 671 9.49 -16.76 55.43
C LEU A 671 9.33 -18.08 54.68
N GLU A 672 8.17 -18.28 54.09
CA GLU A 672 7.80 -19.51 53.38
C GLU A 672 8.04 -19.34 51.89
N ILE A 673 8.72 -20.30 51.27
CA ILE A 673 9.14 -20.23 49.87
C ILE A 673 8.82 -21.54 49.20
N THR A 674 8.12 -21.48 48.07
CA THR A 674 7.72 -22.70 47.35
C THR A 674 8.91 -23.38 46.66
N GLU A 675 8.84 -24.70 46.58
CA GLU A 675 9.86 -25.57 46.00
C GLU A 675 10.27 -25.17 44.57
N THR A 676 9.29 -25.04 43.68
CA THR A 676 9.50 -24.78 42.24
C THR A 676 10.01 -23.38 41.94
N SER A 677 9.71 -22.42 42.81
CA SER A 677 9.99 -21.00 42.57
C SER A 677 11.46 -20.67 42.83
N THR A 678 12.07 -21.26 43.85
CA THR A 678 13.50 -21.06 44.18
C THR A 678 14.43 -21.76 43.19
N LEU A 679 14.07 -22.95 42.69
CA LEU A 679 14.86 -23.70 41.70
C LEU A 679 15.04 -22.93 40.37
N ARG A 680 14.11 -22.03 40.03
CA ARG A 680 14.13 -21.24 38.80
C ARG A 680 14.97 -19.96 38.89
N SER A 681 15.29 -19.49 40.09
CA SER A 681 15.87 -18.15 40.33
C SER A 681 17.41 -18.12 40.43
N GLY A 682 18.10 -19.26 40.34
CA GLY A 682 19.56 -19.32 40.21
C GLY A 682 20.36 -18.98 41.48
N ALA A 683 21.65 -18.68 41.32
CA ALA A 683 22.60 -18.51 42.44
C ALA A 683 22.36 -17.24 43.29
N GLU A 684 21.80 -16.18 42.68
CA GLU A 684 21.49 -14.91 43.36
C GLU A 684 20.40 -15.09 44.43
N ALA A 685 19.37 -15.90 44.14
CA ALA A 685 18.33 -16.20 45.11
C ALA A 685 18.89 -16.91 46.35
N GLU A 686 19.84 -17.83 46.18
CA GLU A 686 20.47 -18.50 47.33
C GLU A 686 21.26 -17.53 48.22
N GLU A 687 21.84 -16.49 47.65
CA GLU A 687 22.55 -15.44 48.40
C GLU A 687 21.57 -14.62 49.24
N VAL A 688 20.47 -14.16 48.65
CA VAL A 688 19.41 -13.46 49.37
C VAL A 688 18.85 -14.30 50.52
N LEU A 689 18.63 -15.60 50.29
CA LEU A 689 18.16 -16.51 51.35
C LEU A 689 19.21 -16.68 52.47
N ARG A 690 20.49 -16.76 52.14
CA ARG A 690 21.56 -16.78 53.16
C ARG A 690 21.57 -15.50 53.97
N ASP A 691 21.40 -14.35 53.35
CA ASP A 691 21.42 -13.05 54.03
C ASP A 691 20.21 -12.87 54.95
N LEU A 692 19.02 -13.32 54.52
CA LEU A 692 17.83 -13.36 55.36
C LEU A 692 18.03 -14.29 56.56
N SER A 693 18.61 -15.48 56.34
CA SER A 693 18.95 -16.42 57.42
C SER A 693 19.97 -15.85 58.39
N GLN A 694 21.02 -15.16 57.90
CA GLN A 694 22.02 -14.50 58.74
C GLN A 694 21.45 -13.34 59.57
N MET A 695 20.35 -12.73 59.14
CA MET A 695 19.59 -11.76 59.94
C MET A 695 18.89 -12.40 61.15
N GLY A 696 18.82 -13.73 61.20
CA GLY A 696 18.15 -14.52 62.24
C GLY A 696 16.73 -14.94 61.87
N VAL A 697 16.24 -14.56 60.68
CA VAL A 697 14.92 -14.94 60.16
C VAL A 697 14.92 -16.44 59.81
N GLN A 698 13.83 -17.12 60.15
CA GLN A 698 13.64 -18.52 59.82
C GLN A 698 13.13 -18.65 58.38
N LEU A 699 13.54 -19.72 57.70
CA LEU A 699 13.12 -20.00 56.32
C LEU A 699 12.44 -21.37 56.29
N SER A 700 11.29 -21.43 55.62
CA SER A 700 10.50 -22.64 55.44
C SER A 700 10.36 -22.99 53.96
N ILE A 701 10.54 -24.26 53.62
CA ILE A 701 10.29 -24.78 52.27
C ILE A 701 8.83 -25.23 52.21
N ASP A 702 8.06 -24.59 51.35
CA ASP A 702 6.63 -24.84 51.16
C ASP A 702 6.34 -25.79 49.99
N ASP A 703 5.17 -26.44 50.03
CA ASP A 703 4.66 -27.41 49.03
C ASP A 703 5.56 -28.63 48.75
N TYR A 704 6.35 -29.08 49.74
CA TYR A 704 7.32 -30.16 49.52
C TYR A 704 6.64 -31.48 49.13
N GLY A 705 7.06 -32.05 48.00
CA GLY A 705 6.62 -33.36 47.50
C GLY A 705 5.79 -33.31 46.22
N THR A 706 5.37 -32.12 45.78
CA THR A 706 4.58 -31.94 44.54
C THR A 706 5.43 -31.80 43.27
N GLY A 707 6.77 -31.72 43.40
CA GLY A 707 7.72 -31.45 42.31
C GLY A 707 8.95 -32.38 42.23
N PHE A 708 9.91 -32.02 41.35
CA PHE A 708 11.15 -32.76 41.08
C PHE A 708 12.34 -32.29 41.96
N SER A 709 12.14 -32.10 43.27
CA SER A 709 13.26 -31.76 44.15
C SER A 709 14.34 -32.83 44.18
N THR A 710 15.58 -32.39 44.00
CA THR A 710 16.76 -33.20 44.31
C THR A 710 17.14 -33.00 45.77
N LEU A 711 17.56 -34.07 46.45
CA LEU A 711 18.14 -33.99 47.82
C LEU A 711 19.27 -32.95 47.93
N GLU A 712 19.95 -32.68 46.82
CA GLU A 712 20.97 -31.64 46.70
C GLU A 712 20.40 -30.23 46.94
N TYR A 713 19.21 -29.92 46.46
CA TYR A 713 18.56 -28.63 46.67
C TYR A 713 18.21 -28.42 48.14
N LEU A 714 17.63 -29.43 48.80
CA LEU A 714 17.36 -29.37 50.23
C LEU A 714 18.64 -29.05 51.01
N LYS A 715 19.77 -29.65 50.66
CA LYS A 715 21.06 -29.39 51.31
C LYS A 715 21.57 -27.94 51.15
N ARG A 716 21.26 -27.27 50.03
CA ARG A 716 21.79 -25.94 49.69
C ARG A 716 21.01 -24.78 50.30
N VAL A 717 19.69 -24.92 50.43
CA VAL A 717 18.84 -23.86 51.00
C VAL A 717 18.99 -23.82 52.53
N PRO A 718 19.25 -22.64 53.14
CA PRO A 718 19.38 -22.51 54.60
C PRO A 718 18.01 -22.49 55.31
N ALA A 719 17.15 -23.45 54.99
CA ALA A 719 15.84 -23.62 55.61
C ALA A 719 15.94 -24.32 56.97
N SER A 720 15.16 -23.84 57.93
CA SER A 720 15.01 -24.43 59.26
C SER A 720 13.73 -25.25 59.41
N GLU A 721 12.81 -25.12 58.45
CA GLU A 721 11.50 -25.78 58.43
C GLU A 721 11.17 -26.34 57.04
N ILE A 722 10.42 -27.43 57.00
CA ILE A 722 9.83 -28.02 55.79
C ILE A 722 8.32 -28.20 56.03
N LYS A 723 7.49 -27.68 55.13
CA LYS A 723 6.05 -27.89 55.13
C LYS A 723 5.67 -29.01 54.17
N ILE A 724 4.90 -29.98 54.66
CA ILE A 724 4.37 -31.10 53.86
C ILE A 724 2.99 -30.69 53.35
N ASP A 725 2.84 -30.71 52.02
CA ASP A 725 1.62 -30.28 51.36
C ASP A 725 0.39 -31.12 51.76
N ARG A 726 -0.76 -30.44 51.78
CA ARG A 726 -2.07 -31.00 52.12
C ARG A 726 -2.45 -32.21 51.28
N THR A 727 -2.03 -32.30 50.01
CA THR A 727 -2.41 -33.42 49.14
C THR A 727 -1.95 -34.76 49.73
N PHE A 728 -0.75 -34.82 50.31
CA PHE A 728 -0.23 -36.02 50.99
C PHE A 728 -0.93 -36.27 52.32
N ILE A 729 -1.15 -35.21 53.11
CA ILE A 729 -1.77 -35.32 54.45
C ILE A 729 -3.22 -35.82 54.37
N SER A 730 -3.97 -35.34 53.37
CA SER A 730 -5.39 -35.70 53.19
C SER A 730 -5.63 -37.19 52.90
N MET A 731 -4.61 -37.89 52.38
CA MET A 731 -4.70 -39.29 51.94
C MET A 731 -4.01 -40.27 52.90
N LEU A 732 -3.46 -39.82 54.02
CA LEU A 732 -2.70 -40.63 55.00
C LEU A 732 -3.40 -41.94 55.40
N HIS A 733 -4.71 -41.88 55.64
CA HIS A 733 -5.52 -43.02 56.07
C HIS A 733 -5.98 -43.93 54.92
N ARG A 734 -5.85 -43.51 53.65
CA ARG A 734 -6.34 -44.24 52.46
C ARG A 734 -5.24 -44.79 51.57
N SER A 735 -4.02 -44.27 51.70
CA SER A 735 -2.90 -44.56 50.81
C SER A 735 -1.67 -44.94 51.61
N GLN A 736 -1.31 -46.22 51.55
CA GLN A 736 -0.07 -46.71 52.16
C GLN A 736 1.17 -46.00 51.57
N SER A 737 1.11 -45.61 50.30
CA SER A 737 2.19 -44.88 49.62
C SER A 737 2.39 -43.49 50.22
N ASP A 738 1.31 -42.73 50.42
CA ASP A 738 1.38 -41.37 50.97
C ASP A 738 1.81 -41.42 52.43
N ARG A 739 1.34 -42.41 53.19
CA ARG A 739 1.79 -42.66 54.56
C ARG A 739 3.30 -42.90 54.65
N ILE A 740 3.85 -43.75 53.77
CA ILE A 740 5.30 -44.00 53.71
C ILE A 740 6.04 -42.71 53.32
N MET A 741 5.51 -41.95 52.37
CA MET A 741 6.12 -40.72 51.89
C MET A 741 6.20 -39.67 53.01
N VAL A 742 5.09 -39.39 53.70
CA VAL A 742 5.04 -38.44 54.82
C VAL A 742 6.01 -38.84 55.93
N ASN A 743 5.99 -40.12 56.36
CA ASN A 743 6.91 -40.59 57.39
C ASN A 743 8.39 -40.49 56.96
N SER A 744 8.70 -40.81 55.69
CA SER A 744 10.07 -40.70 55.17
C SER A 744 10.53 -39.24 55.09
N THR A 745 9.64 -38.33 54.71
CA THR A 745 9.90 -36.89 54.68
C THR A 745 10.18 -36.35 56.09
N ILE A 746 9.39 -36.77 57.08
CA ILE A 746 9.61 -36.37 58.48
C ILE A 746 11.01 -36.78 58.95
N GLN A 747 11.36 -38.06 58.74
CA GLN A 747 12.67 -38.58 59.13
C GLN A 747 13.84 -37.90 58.40
N LEU A 748 13.67 -37.60 57.11
CA LEU A 748 14.67 -36.88 56.31
C LEU A 748 14.88 -35.46 56.85
N ALA A 749 13.79 -34.72 57.09
CA ALA A 749 13.86 -33.35 57.62
C ALA A 749 14.61 -33.31 58.95
N HIS A 750 14.27 -34.21 59.89
CA HIS A 750 14.96 -34.33 61.17
C HIS A 750 16.44 -34.70 61.01
N SER A 751 16.77 -35.59 60.08
CA SER A 751 18.16 -35.96 59.79
C SER A 751 18.98 -34.78 59.23
N LEU A 752 18.32 -33.80 58.60
CA LEU A 752 18.90 -32.55 58.14
C LEU A 752 18.86 -31.44 59.21
N GLY A 753 18.37 -31.72 60.42
CA GLY A 753 18.26 -30.76 61.51
C GLY A 753 17.13 -29.73 61.33
N ARG A 754 16.09 -30.07 60.57
CA ARG A 754 14.94 -29.20 60.27
C ARG A 754 13.68 -29.67 60.96
N LYS A 755 12.79 -28.73 61.28
CA LYS A 755 11.44 -29.01 61.78
C LYS A 755 10.48 -29.30 60.63
N VAL A 756 9.39 -29.98 60.94
CA VAL A 756 8.35 -30.33 59.98
C VAL A 756 7.00 -29.74 60.39
N VAL A 757 6.33 -29.12 59.43
CA VAL A 757 4.93 -28.70 59.55
C VAL A 757 4.09 -29.54 58.59
N ALA A 758 3.06 -30.20 59.08
CA ALA A 758 2.10 -30.89 58.22
C ALA A 758 0.86 -30.01 57.98
N GLU A 759 0.52 -29.78 56.71
CA GLU A 759 -0.60 -28.94 56.31
C GLU A 759 -1.88 -29.71 55.98
N GLY A 760 -3.02 -29.04 56.14
CA GLY A 760 -4.30 -29.63 55.76
C GLY A 760 -4.77 -30.74 56.70
N VAL A 761 -4.42 -30.67 57.99
CA VAL A 761 -4.97 -31.57 59.01
C VAL A 761 -6.47 -31.27 59.23
N GLU A 762 -7.36 -32.14 58.76
CA GLU A 762 -8.81 -31.92 58.79
C GLU A 762 -9.56 -32.63 59.92
N ASN A 763 -8.96 -33.66 60.53
CA ASN A 763 -9.59 -34.43 61.60
C ASN A 763 -8.56 -34.89 62.67
N ALA A 764 -9.08 -35.42 63.78
CA ALA A 764 -8.27 -35.87 64.91
C ALA A 764 -7.42 -37.10 64.58
N GLU A 765 -7.92 -37.98 63.72
CA GLU A 765 -7.23 -39.21 63.35
C GLU A 765 -5.94 -38.93 62.58
N ILE A 766 -5.95 -37.95 61.66
CA ILE A 766 -4.75 -37.48 60.95
C ILE A 766 -3.77 -36.83 61.93
N LEU A 767 -4.27 -36.05 62.90
CA LEU A 767 -3.42 -35.44 63.93
C LEU A 767 -2.69 -36.49 64.75
N ASP A 768 -3.41 -37.48 65.27
CA ASP A 768 -2.83 -38.57 66.04
C ASP A 768 -1.76 -39.30 65.23
N GLU A 769 -2.06 -39.63 63.96
CA GLU A 769 -1.12 -40.32 63.08
C GLU A 769 0.17 -39.50 62.85
N LEU A 770 0.07 -38.19 62.68
CA LEU A 770 1.22 -37.29 62.52
C LEU A 770 2.04 -37.17 63.82
N ILE A 771 1.39 -37.15 64.99
CA ILE A 771 2.07 -37.20 66.29
C ILE A 771 2.86 -38.51 66.42
N TRP A 772 2.25 -39.65 66.05
CA TRP A 772 2.93 -40.95 66.06
C TRP A 772 4.13 -41.03 65.11
N MET A 773 4.08 -40.32 63.97
CA MET A 773 5.22 -40.22 63.04
C MET A 773 6.31 -39.23 63.50
N GLY A 774 6.06 -38.48 64.59
CA GLY A 774 7.00 -37.50 65.13
C GLY A 774 6.96 -36.14 64.44
N CYS A 775 5.86 -35.76 63.80
CA CYS A 775 5.71 -34.42 63.23
C CYS A 775 5.84 -33.34 64.33
N ASP A 776 6.55 -32.24 64.05
CA ASP A 776 6.80 -31.19 65.06
C ASP A 776 5.57 -30.29 65.24
N MET A 777 4.96 -29.88 64.12
CA MET A 777 3.86 -28.94 64.10
C MET A 777 2.82 -29.33 63.06
N VAL A 778 1.58 -28.88 63.26
CA VAL A 778 0.46 -29.10 62.34
C VAL A 778 -0.34 -27.83 62.11
N GLN A 779 -0.92 -27.75 60.92
CA GLN A 779 -1.83 -26.70 60.51
C GLN A 779 -2.98 -27.29 59.70
N GLY A 780 -4.22 -26.89 59.98
CA GLY A 780 -5.37 -27.35 59.21
C GLY A 780 -6.71 -26.95 59.80
N TYR A 781 -7.81 -27.41 59.22
CA TYR A 781 -9.15 -27.08 59.72
C TYR A 781 -9.48 -27.74 61.04
N HIS A 782 -8.79 -28.81 61.41
CA HIS A 782 -8.88 -29.42 62.74
C HIS A 782 -8.32 -28.51 63.83
N THR A 783 -7.21 -27.80 63.55
CA THR A 783 -6.61 -26.85 64.51
C THR A 783 -7.45 -25.58 64.58
N ALA A 784 -7.56 -24.86 63.47
CA ALA A 784 -8.48 -23.76 63.26
C ALA A 784 -8.48 -23.31 61.80
N ARG A 785 -9.62 -22.77 61.34
CA ARG A 785 -9.71 -22.09 60.04
C ARG A 785 -8.95 -20.75 60.08
N PRO A 786 -8.43 -20.26 58.94
CA PRO A 786 -7.86 -18.92 58.84
C PRO A 786 -8.84 -17.86 59.35
N MET A 787 -8.36 -16.95 60.20
CA MET A 787 -9.21 -15.98 60.91
C MET A 787 -8.58 -14.58 60.95
N PRO A 788 -9.35 -13.50 61.03
CA PRO A 788 -8.80 -12.15 61.16
C PRO A 788 -8.07 -11.96 62.49
N LYS A 789 -7.16 -10.98 62.58
CA LYS A 789 -6.33 -10.73 63.78
C LYS A 789 -7.11 -10.67 65.10
N TRP A 790 -8.28 -10.02 65.12
CA TRP A 790 -9.10 -9.93 66.34
C TRP A 790 -9.59 -11.30 66.81
N ALA A 791 -9.93 -12.20 65.89
CA ALA A 791 -10.36 -13.55 66.20
C ALA A 791 -9.19 -14.42 66.66
N LEU A 792 -7.99 -14.20 66.10
CA LEU A 792 -6.76 -14.87 66.56
C LEU A 792 -6.48 -14.54 68.03
N HIS A 793 -6.60 -13.27 68.43
CA HIS A 793 -6.43 -12.88 69.82
C HIS A 793 -7.41 -13.62 70.74
N SER A 794 -8.70 -13.63 70.41
CA SER A 794 -9.71 -14.35 71.19
C SER A 794 -9.46 -15.87 71.22
N PHE A 795 -9.03 -16.46 70.10
CA PHE A 795 -8.68 -17.88 70.01
C PHE A 795 -7.51 -18.24 70.95
N LEU A 796 -6.47 -17.39 71.00
CA LEU A 796 -5.32 -17.60 71.87
C LEU A 796 -5.63 -17.39 73.36
N GLU A 797 -6.59 -16.53 73.69
CA GLU A 797 -7.07 -16.35 75.07
C GLU A 797 -7.83 -17.58 75.56
N LEU A 798 -8.82 -18.05 74.78
CA LEU A 798 -9.64 -19.21 75.13
C LEU A 798 -8.83 -20.50 75.25
N ASN A 799 -7.86 -20.70 74.35
CA ASN A 799 -6.99 -21.89 74.36
C ASN A 799 -5.73 -21.70 75.24
N GLY A 800 -5.54 -20.52 75.83
CA GLY A 800 -4.43 -20.24 76.76
C GLY A 800 -4.78 -20.47 78.23
N THR A 801 -6.07 -20.62 78.56
CA THR A 801 -6.56 -20.70 79.94
C THR A 801 -6.63 -22.10 80.55
N ASP A 802 -6.31 -23.18 79.83
CA ASP A 802 -6.65 -24.55 80.27
C ASP A 802 -5.48 -25.53 80.47
N ASN A 803 -4.22 -25.07 80.63
CA ASN A 803 -3.09 -26.00 80.82
C ASN A 803 -2.10 -25.61 81.94
N ARG A 804 -2.53 -24.80 82.92
CA ARG A 804 -1.70 -24.46 84.10
C ARG A 804 -2.15 -25.13 85.41
N SER A 805 -3.13 -26.03 85.42
CA SER A 805 -3.62 -26.65 86.68
C SER A 805 -3.74 -28.18 86.74
N GLU A 806 -3.44 -28.96 85.71
CA GLU A 806 -3.62 -30.44 85.79
C GLU A 806 -2.39 -31.31 85.46
N ALA A 807 -1.17 -30.76 85.46
CA ALA A 807 0.07 -31.53 85.27
C ALA A 807 1.01 -31.56 86.49
N LEU A 808 0.48 -31.30 87.68
CA LEU A 808 1.11 -31.64 88.97
C LEU A 808 0.03 -32.20 89.91
N GLY A 809 -0.34 -33.45 89.66
CA GLY A 809 -1.23 -34.28 90.48
C GLY A 809 -0.90 -35.74 90.28
#